data_AF-A0A3B1C565-F1
#
_entry.id   AF-A0A3B1C565-F1
#
_cell.length_a   1.000
_cell.length_b   1.000
_cell.length_c   1.000
_cell.angle_alpha   90.00
_cell.angle_beta   90.00
_cell.angle_gamma   90.00
#
_symmetry.space_group_name_H-M   'P 1'
#
loop_
_entity.id
_entity.type
_entity.pdbx_description
1 polymer ?
#
loop_
_entity_poly.entity_id
_entity_poly.type
_entity_poly.pdbx_seq_one_letter_code
_entity_poly.pdbx_strand_id
1 'polypeptide(L)'
;MEKGKLVSQRESRIINPFRVYLLFFVLGALYTWPLVEYLFEGIPYYRNPGPLHFVRKLAPGDHLQIYYHLGLLKEAALGHIEWFSNPLEFAANVNEQSIDTYSLPLSVIYLLFSFVSSPFAYNMYVLITLALGGLAMYLWAVEVTGSKLGGLFAAFVFSFIPLRLAELLGGHPAGFAIFLFPLTLYFFDVAIRKRSFAHSALAGLSIFILSLQYIYFCYYLFMLLIPYIPWRLFPIVKGWIKNRGEAKGDIKKMALAGAPFATGCFGAIWWMLYYKTSSVEQATFGGGRSLGEVSLYSSRISTMWDPQLIWNVYIGPPALIILLCFFYGLVVSQKKEKNKWEILFFSSVFFVAYILAFGTTVDKHFPLFSFFYNNFPFFNYSRVPSKIMVIAIPVMCVLIAGFIGWVGRLEKPRALFGYFAVAIFLATAVNYHPKAIGITLLDEGNALYKRLSDDAKGSLVLNVPIWPGESTWESIYQYYALQSGVPMINGYSPVVSKKHIDEIFWPLFTINSGDLSEAQVDLLRRLNVGHVIFHEEAYPTKVSAYPSSLALRRLLASPYLELVKRAEPLWLFKIVENETPKEARQVTSPIGVLYQAERLHRINGKAVMDEDAINGAALMGALEKGEVKGKILNSGPYATFPSGRYKASFRVKVADNSCHENVLSLNVSGASGRINLASVTLKCSDFKSPGKYQNVTLEYNLAPGKAWQIEYRSFVLGHTPVYIDSVYIRFADQDDNDFEYEAEHFYHTGRVVTDETASGGKAMEGTGEGFRLNGPGRWFDAGSYRALFKVKTGHTPMDEPFVKVDVFSLSRYEIIAERLIMRNEAPEDNVYHDLPLDFRLTKPDVLEFRLYYKGSDVLWVDKITVEPLKAN
;
A
#
# COMPACT_ATOMS: atom_id res chain seq x y z
N MET A 1 -59.13 -18.39 -0.56
CA MET A 1 -58.25 -19.40 0.09
C MET A 1 -56.95 -19.70 -0.67
N GLU A 2 -56.83 -19.45 -1.99
CA GLU A 2 -55.58 -19.75 -2.75
C GLU A 2 -54.41 -18.78 -2.52
N LYS A 3 -54.65 -17.50 -2.22
CA LYS A 3 -53.58 -16.52 -1.91
C LYS A 3 -52.79 -16.85 -0.63
N GLY A 4 -53.41 -17.54 0.34
CA GLY A 4 -52.75 -17.97 1.58
C GLY A 4 -51.82 -19.18 1.40
N LYS A 5 -52.13 -20.08 0.46
CA LYS A 5 -51.29 -21.26 0.14
C LYS A 5 -50.01 -20.91 -0.62
N LEU A 6 -50.02 -19.86 -1.45
CA LEU A 6 -48.83 -19.40 -2.20
C LEU A 6 -47.80 -18.67 -1.33
N VAL A 7 -48.24 -17.97 -0.28
CA VAL A 7 -47.34 -17.31 0.68
C VAL A 7 -46.67 -18.33 1.60
N SER A 8 -47.41 -19.33 2.12
CA SER A 8 -46.82 -20.37 2.97
C SER A 8 -45.92 -21.36 2.22
N GLN A 9 -46.12 -21.57 0.91
CA GLN A 9 -45.23 -22.41 0.07
C GLN A 9 -43.88 -21.77 -0.29
N ARG A 10 -43.65 -20.47 -0.04
CA ARG A 10 -42.35 -19.80 -0.24
C ARG A 10 -41.60 -19.56 1.07
N GLU A 11 -42.28 -19.39 2.21
CA GLU A 11 -41.62 -19.31 3.53
C GLU A 11 -40.95 -20.63 3.95
N SER A 12 -41.44 -21.78 3.46
CA SER A 12 -40.75 -23.07 3.56
C SER A 12 -39.49 -23.20 2.66
N ARG A 13 -39.17 -22.19 1.84
CA ARG A 13 -38.06 -22.20 0.88
C ARG A 13 -36.78 -21.51 1.34
N ILE A 14 -36.75 -20.92 2.52
CA ILE A 14 -35.54 -20.29 3.08
C ILE A 14 -35.00 -21.20 4.19
N ILE A 15 -33.72 -21.54 4.13
CA ILE A 15 -33.03 -22.13 5.30
C ILE A 15 -33.04 -21.06 6.38
N ASN A 16 -33.29 -21.44 7.63
CA ASN A 16 -33.27 -20.50 8.75
C ASN A 16 -32.07 -19.53 8.63
N PRO A 17 -32.30 -18.21 8.47
CA PRO A 17 -31.25 -17.21 8.28
C PRO A 17 -30.13 -17.30 9.31
N PHE A 18 -30.46 -17.63 10.56
CA PHE A 18 -29.48 -17.82 11.63
C PHE A 18 -28.53 -19.00 11.36
N ARG A 19 -29.03 -20.11 10.80
CA ARG A 19 -28.18 -21.25 10.42
C ARG A 19 -27.22 -20.90 9.28
N VAL A 20 -27.67 -20.10 8.32
CA VAL A 20 -26.83 -19.62 7.22
C VAL A 20 -25.75 -18.68 7.77
N TYR A 21 -26.13 -17.74 8.62
CA TYR A 21 -25.19 -16.86 9.31
C TYR A 21 -24.12 -17.65 10.08
N LEU A 22 -24.53 -18.62 10.92
CA LEU A 22 -23.60 -19.44 11.70
C LEU A 22 -22.66 -20.26 10.81
N LEU A 23 -23.17 -20.84 9.71
CA LEU A 23 -22.34 -21.54 8.74
C LEU A 23 -21.24 -20.62 8.17
N PHE A 24 -21.60 -19.41 7.74
CA PHE A 24 -20.63 -18.47 7.16
C PHE A 24 -19.70 -17.84 8.21
N PHE A 25 -20.12 -17.76 9.46
CA PHE A 25 -19.23 -17.40 10.57
C PHE A 25 -18.14 -18.46 10.77
N VAL A 26 -18.51 -19.76 10.82
CA VAL A 26 -17.56 -20.87 10.95
C VAL A 26 -16.66 -20.98 9.72
N LEU A 27 -17.22 -20.89 8.51
CA LEU A 27 -16.41 -20.86 7.29
C LEU A 27 -15.49 -19.64 7.24
N GLY A 28 -15.93 -18.49 7.74
CA GLY A 28 -15.12 -17.29 7.90
C GLY A 28 -13.89 -17.56 8.77
N ALA A 29 -14.09 -18.18 9.94
CA ALA A 29 -13.00 -18.57 10.84
C ALA A 29 -12.00 -19.53 10.17
N LEU A 30 -12.48 -20.48 9.35
CA LEU A 30 -11.62 -21.39 8.58
C LEU A 30 -10.85 -20.68 7.47
N TYR A 31 -11.51 -19.84 6.67
CA TYR A 31 -10.88 -19.12 5.54
C TYR A 31 -9.96 -17.99 5.97
N THR A 32 -10.02 -17.61 7.24
CA THR A 32 -9.13 -16.62 7.84
C THR A 32 -8.08 -17.26 8.73
N TRP A 33 -7.88 -18.58 8.69
CA TRP A 33 -6.79 -19.22 9.45
C TRP A 33 -5.41 -18.66 9.05
N PRO A 34 -4.52 -18.31 10.01
CA PRO A 34 -4.55 -18.61 11.45
C PRO A 34 -5.16 -17.50 12.35
N LEU A 35 -6.02 -16.61 11.85
CA LEU A 35 -6.59 -15.50 12.64
C LEU A 35 -7.18 -15.93 13.98
N VAL A 36 -7.79 -17.11 14.03
CA VAL A 36 -8.41 -17.66 15.25
C VAL A 36 -7.37 -17.90 16.36
N GLU A 37 -6.12 -18.23 16.01
CA GLU A 37 -5.03 -18.41 16.97
C GLU A 37 -4.58 -17.08 17.58
N TYR A 38 -4.70 -15.99 16.83
CA TYR A 38 -4.24 -14.65 17.22
C TYR A 38 -5.37 -13.69 17.62
N LEU A 39 -6.54 -14.22 17.98
CA LEU A 39 -7.76 -13.43 18.19
C LEU A 39 -7.57 -12.24 19.15
N PHE A 40 -6.71 -12.38 20.15
CA PHE A 40 -6.49 -11.38 21.20
C PHE A 40 -5.20 -10.57 21.04
N GLU A 41 -4.33 -10.94 20.10
CA GLU A 41 -2.96 -10.41 20.00
C GLU A 41 -2.68 -9.72 18.67
N GLY A 42 -3.41 -10.07 17.61
CA GLY A 42 -3.17 -9.56 16.28
C GLY A 42 -4.43 -9.41 15.44
N ILE A 43 -4.27 -8.72 14.31
CA ILE A 43 -5.33 -8.48 13.33
C ILE A 43 -4.84 -8.86 11.93
N PRO A 44 -5.73 -9.22 10.98
CA PRO A 44 -5.30 -9.50 9.62
C PRO A 44 -4.80 -8.21 8.94
N TYR A 45 -3.75 -8.32 8.14
CA TYR A 45 -3.22 -7.19 7.38
C TYR A 45 -3.11 -7.43 5.87
N TYR A 46 -3.10 -8.70 5.44
CA TYR A 46 -2.95 -9.04 4.03
C TYR A 46 -3.47 -10.44 3.69
N ARG A 47 -3.98 -10.65 2.47
CA ARG A 47 -4.56 -11.95 2.06
C ARG A 47 -3.53 -13.02 1.72
N ASN A 48 -2.38 -12.67 1.12
CA ASN A 48 -1.37 -13.63 0.67
C ASN A 48 0.05 -13.08 0.88
N PRO A 49 0.54 -13.03 2.13
CA PRO A 49 1.91 -12.56 2.38
C PRO A 49 2.91 -13.53 1.75
N GLY A 50 4.14 -13.04 1.54
CA GLY A 50 5.27 -13.96 1.35
C GLY A 50 5.44 -14.84 2.60
N PRO A 51 6.01 -16.06 2.49
CA PRO A 51 6.17 -16.98 3.62
C PRO A 51 6.82 -16.36 4.87
N LEU A 52 7.78 -15.46 4.67
CA LEU A 52 8.50 -14.73 5.72
C LEU A 52 7.66 -13.64 6.42
N HIS A 53 6.43 -13.43 5.99
CA HIS A 53 5.59 -12.31 6.40
C HIS A 53 4.19 -12.78 6.86
N PHE A 54 4.03 -14.06 7.17
CA PHE A 54 2.75 -14.55 7.70
C PHE A 54 2.38 -13.93 9.04
N VAL A 55 3.36 -13.67 9.91
CA VAL A 55 3.16 -12.95 11.16
C VAL A 55 4.23 -11.86 11.27
N ARG A 56 3.82 -10.62 11.51
CA ARG A 56 4.71 -9.47 11.67
C ARG A 56 4.25 -8.59 12.81
N LYS A 57 5.16 -7.91 13.50
CA LYS A 57 4.78 -6.88 14.48
C LYS A 57 4.51 -5.56 13.75
N LEU A 58 3.36 -4.93 14.00
CA LEU A 58 2.96 -3.63 13.45
C LEU A 58 3.25 -3.42 11.95
N ALA A 59 2.72 -4.30 11.11
CA ALA A 59 2.74 -4.07 9.67
C ALA A 59 1.95 -2.78 9.33
N PRO A 60 2.50 -1.84 8.54
CA PRO A 60 1.78 -0.63 8.16
C PRO A 60 0.68 -0.94 7.13
N GLY A 61 -0.46 -0.26 7.20
CA GLY A 61 -1.54 -0.39 6.20
C GLY A 61 -2.91 0.07 6.66
N ASP A 62 -3.89 -0.02 5.74
CA ASP A 62 -5.28 0.41 5.98
C ASP A 62 -5.93 -0.32 7.16
N HIS A 63 -5.53 -1.56 7.47
CA HIS A 63 -5.96 -2.31 8.65
C HIS A 63 -5.67 -1.61 9.98
N LEU A 64 -4.53 -0.96 10.14
CA LEU A 64 -4.25 -0.13 11.33
C LEU A 64 -5.06 1.17 11.30
N GLN A 65 -5.29 1.75 10.13
CA GLN A 65 -6.12 2.96 9.99
C GLN A 65 -7.58 2.69 10.37
N ILE A 66 -8.20 1.63 9.85
CA ILE A 66 -9.57 1.30 10.22
C ILE A 66 -9.64 0.90 11.70
N TYR A 67 -8.63 0.21 12.23
CA TYR A 67 -8.53 -0.10 13.65
C TYR A 67 -8.53 1.19 14.50
N TYR A 68 -7.77 2.20 14.06
CA TYR A 68 -7.73 3.52 14.67
C TYR A 68 -9.11 4.19 14.71
N HIS A 69 -9.80 4.32 13.56
CA HIS A 69 -11.12 4.96 13.51
C HIS A 69 -12.19 4.19 14.30
N LEU A 70 -12.12 2.86 14.34
CA LEU A 70 -12.97 2.04 15.20
C LEU A 70 -12.66 2.27 16.69
N GLY A 71 -11.39 2.45 17.04
CA GLY A 71 -10.93 2.80 18.38
C GLY A 71 -11.42 4.17 18.84
N LEU A 72 -11.43 5.18 17.96
CA LEU A 72 -11.97 6.51 18.29
C LEU A 72 -13.44 6.45 18.73
N LEU A 73 -14.25 5.54 18.19
CA LEU A 73 -15.62 5.34 18.68
C LEU A 73 -15.64 4.95 20.16
N LYS A 74 -14.73 4.07 20.59
CA LYS A 74 -14.62 3.66 21.99
C LYS A 74 -14.22 4.85 22.86
N GLU A 75 -13.24 5.63 22.44
CA GLU A 75 -12.80 6.82 23.16
C GLU A 75 -13.91 7.87 23.27
N ALA A 76 -14.69 8.09 22.20
CA ALA A 76 -15.86 8.97 22.22
C ALA A 76 -16.97 8.45 23.14
N ALA A 77 -17.21 7.13 23.13
CA ALA A 77 -18.21 6.50 24.00
C ALA A 77 -17.82 6.54 25.49
N LEU A 78 -16.53 6.53 25.79
CA LEU A 78 -15.99 6.72 27.14
C LEU A 78 -15.91 8.19 27.57
N GLY A 79 -16.16 9.12 26.65
CA GLY A 79 -16.11 10.57 26.90
C GLY A 79 -14.69 11.13 26.97
N HIS A 80 -13.69 10.41 26.47
CA HIS A 80 -12.31 10.89 26.39
C HIS A 80 -12.11 11.90 25.24
N ILE A 81 -12.92 11.77 24.18
CA ILE A 81 -12.96 12.70 23.05
C ILE A 81 -14.41 13.08 22.73
N GLU A 82 -14.61 14.17 21.99
CA GLU A 82 -15.94 14.58 21.53
C GLU A 82 -16.50 13.62 20.47
N TRP A 83 -17.83 13.51 20.40
CA TRP A 83 -18.48 12.73 19.34
C TRP A 83 -18.22 13.35 17.97
N PHE A 84 -17.90 12.50 17.01
CA PHE A 84 -17.58 12.85 15.63
C PHE A 84 -16.34 13.74 15.43
N SER A 85 -15.36 13.63 16.34
CA SER A 85 -14.10 14.35 16.31
C SER A 85 -12.91 13.39 16.11
N ASN A 86 -11.80 13.92 15.60
CA ASN A 86 -10.56 13.17 15.50
C ASN A 86 -9.40 14.05 16.00
N PRO A 87 -9.30 14.26 17.31
CA PRO A 87 -8.34 15.19 17.89
C PRO A 87 -6.92 14.64 17.91
N LEU A 88 -6.71 13.35 17.63
CA LEU A 88 -5.43 12.68 17.84
C LEU A 88 -4.50 12.75 16.64
N GLU A 89 -4.99 13.03 15.43
CA GLU A 89 -4.15 13.21 14.24
C GLU A 89 -4.36 14.56 13.56
N PHE A 90 -3.36 15.01 12.80
CA PHE A 90 -3.39 16.33 12.16
C PHE A 90 -3.79 17.45 13.14
N ALA A 91 -3.42 17.33 14.41
CA ALA A 91 -3.97 18.13 15.51
C ALA A 91 -3.50 19.58 15.57
N ALA A 92 -2.56 19.95 14.70
CA ALA A 92 -2.10 21.33 14.60
C ALA A 92 -3.25 22.26 14.16
N ASN A 93 -3.35 23.44 14.78
CA ASN A 93 -4.38 24.47 14.51
C ASN A 93 -4.43 24.96 13.06
N VAL A 94 -3.43 24.60 12.24
CA VAL A 94 -3.43 24.90 10.81
C VAL A 94 -4.41 24.02 10.04
N ASN A 95 -4.76 22.83 10.55
CA ASN A 95 -5.68 21.90 9.91
C ASN A 95 -7.11 22.13 10.39
N GLU A 96 -8.06 22.09 9.47
CA GLU A 96 -9.47 21.96 9.81
C GLU A 96 -9.73 20.51 10.21
N GLN A 97 -10.25 20.31 11.43
CA GLN A 97 -10.67 18.99 11.90
C GLN A 97 -11.89 18.54 11.09
N SER A 98 -11.74 17.46 10.32
CA SER A 98 -12.87 16.85 9.62
C SER A 98 -13.74 16.05 10.58
N ILE A 99 -15.05 16.02 10.30
CA ILE A 99 -15.99 15.14 10.99
C ILE A 99 -15.56 13.69 10.77
N ASP A 100 -15.31 12.96 11.86
CA ASP A 100 -15.04 11.53 11.81
C ASP A 100 -16.32 10.74 12.13
N THR A 101 -16.74 9.89 11.21
CA THR A 101 -17.96 9.08 11.42
C THR A 101 -17.71 7.81 12.22
N TYR A 102 -16.44 7.50 12.51
CA TYR A 102 -15.98 6.26 13.16
C TYR A 102 -16.47 4.99 12.46
N SER A 103 -16.75 5.06 11.16
CA SER A 103 -17.44 3.99 10.42
C SER A 103 -18.78 3.58 11.06
N LEU A 104 -19.53 4.52 11.65
CA LEU A 104 -20.88 4.27 12.14
C LEU A 104 -21.87 4.06 10.98
N PRO A 105 -22.90 3.19 11.18
CA PRO A 105 -23.20 2.41 12.38
C PRO A 105 -22.50 1.04 12.46
N LEU A 106 -21.73 0.61 11.44
CA LEU A 106 -21.16 -0.75 11.44
C LEU A 106 -20.16 -0.96 12.60
N SER A 107 -19.42 0.08 12.97
CA SER A 107 -18.48 0.07 14.08
C SER A 107 -19.08 -0.20 15.46
N VAL A 108 -20.42 -0.17 15.62
CA VAL A 108 -21.08 -0.63 16.85
C VAL A 108 -20.72 -2.09 17.15
N ILE A 109 -20.51 -2.92 16.11
CA ILE A 109 -20.04 -4.30 16.28
C ILE A 109 -18.69 -4.32 17.01
N TYR A 110 -17.75 -3.46 16.60
CA TYR A 110 -16.45 -3.33 17.28
C TYR A 110 -16.63 -2.86 18.73
N LEU A 111 -17.42 -1.80 18.95
CA LEU A 111 -17.63 -1.24 20.29
C LEU A 111 -18.10 -2.31 21.30
N LEU A 112 -19.05 -3.16 20.91
CA LEU A 112 -19.58 -4.24 21.77
C LEU A 112 -18.51 -5.18 22.30
N PHE A 113 -17.50 -5.51 21.48
CA PHE A 113 -16.43 -6.44 21.86
C PHE A 113 -15.17 -5.75 22.37
N SER A 114 -15.04 -4.43 22.15
CA SER A 114 -13.84 -3.64 22.49
C SER A 114 -13.56 -3.54 23.99
N PHE A 115 -14.55 -3.88 24.83
CA PHE A 115 -14.40 -3.97 26.28
C PHE A 115 -13.75 -5.28 26.75
N VAL A 116 -13.68 -6.30 25.88
CA VAL A 116 -12.92 -7.54 26.15
C VAL A 116 -11.46 -7.31 25.76
N SER A 117 -11.22 -7.01 24.49
CA SER A 117 -9.95 -6.47 23.99
C SER A 117 -10.19 -5.85 22.62
N SER A 118 -9.38 -4.85 22.25
CA SER A 118 -9.48 -4.18 20.96
C SER A 118 -9.11 -5.08 19.76
N PRO A 119 -8.08 -5.95 19.82
CA PRO A 119 -7.79 -6.90 18.74
C PRO A 119 -8.94 -7.90 18.54
N PHE A 120 -9.49 -8.44 19.63
CA PHE A 120 -10.65 -9.34 19.57
C PHE A 120 -11.85 -8.66 18.91
N ALA A 121 -12.12 -7.41 19.25
CA ALA A 121 -13.20 -6.65 18.66
C ALA A 121 -13.07 -6.46 17.16
N TYR A 122 -11.85 -6.14 16.69
CA TYR A 122 -11.55 -6.05 15.27
C TYR A 122 -11.77 -7.39 14.55
N ASN A 123 -11.31 -8.49 15.16
CA ASN A 123 -11.45 -9.82 14.58
C ASN A 123 -12.91 -10.28 14.54
N MET A 124 -13.71 -9.96 15.56
CA MET A 124 -15.16 -10.16 15.53
C MET A 124 -15.81 -9.32 14.44
N TYR A 125 -15.38 -8.08 14.23
CA TYR A 125 -15.86 -7.23 13.15
C TYR A 125 -15.62 -7.85 11.76
N VAL A 126 -14.43 -8.43 11.54
CA VAL A 126 -14.08 -9.20 10.33
C VAL A 126 -15.01 -10.42 10.15
N LEU A 127 -15.13 -11.27 11.17
CA LEU A 127 -15.91 -12.52 11.07
C LEU A 127 -17.42 -12.28 10.92
N ILE A 128 -17.96 -11.29 11.64
CA ILE A 128 -19.38 -10.94 11.58
C ILE A 128 -19.73 -10.36 10.21
N THR A 129 -18.90 -9.46 9.65
CA THR A 129 -19.16 -8.88 8.32
C THR A 129 -19.01 -9.92 7.21
N LEU A 130 -18.13 -10.91 7.35
CA LEU A 130 -18.09 -12.11 6.48
C LEU A 130 -19.41 -12.87 6.52
N ALA A 131 -19.88 -13.21 7.71
CA ALA A 131 -21.13 -13.94 7.92
C ALA A 131 -22.36 -13.19 7.40
N LEU A 132 -22.43 -11.87 7.63
CA LEU A 132 -23.48 -11.00 7.09
C LEU A 132 -23.45 -10.95 5.56
N GLY A 133 -22.28 -10.96 4.93
CA GLY A 133 -22.16 -11.05 3.48
C GLY A 133 -22.67 -12.37 2.89
N GLY A 134 -22.32 -13.49 3.52
CA GLY A 134 -22.88 -14.79 3.15
C GLY A 134 -24.40 -14.80 3.27
N LEU A 135 -24.93 -14.29 4.39
CA LEU A 135 -26.37 -14.20 4.62
C LEU A 135 -27.08 -13.29 3.59
N ALA A 136 -26.57 -12.08 3.38
CA ALA A 136 -27.19 -11.11 2.47
C ALA A 136 -27.24 -11.63 1.04
N MET A 137 -26.14 -12.22 0.56
CA MET A 137 -26.09 -12.82 -0.77
C MET A 137 -26.98 -14.05 -0.88
N TYR A 138 -27.03 -14.92 0.14
CA TYR A 138 -27.94 -16.06 0.19
C TYR A 138 -29.39 -15.62 0.03
N LEU A 139 -29.82 -14.64 0.85
CA LEU A 139 -31.19 -14.13 0.84
C LEU A 139 -31.56 -13.54 -0.52
N TRP A 140 -30.69 -12.72 -1.10
CA TRP A 140 -30.94 -12.12 -2.41
C TRP A 140 -30.98 -13.18 -3.53
N ALA A 141 -30.00 -14.09 -3.57
CA ALA A 141 -29.95 -15.14 -4.58
C ALA A 141 -31.17 -16.08 -4.50
N VAL A 142 -31.63 -16.43 -3.30
CA VAL A 142 -32.84 -17.25 -3.13
C VAL A 142 -34.09 -16.47 -3.54
N GLU A 143 -34.20 -15.18 -3.22
CA GLU A 143 -35.33 -14.36 -3.64
C GLU A 143 -35.46 -14.28 -5.16
N VAL A 144 -34.33 -14.08 -5.87
CA VAL A 144 -34.30 -13.98 -7.32
C VAL A 144 -34.48 -15.34 -8.00
N THR A 145 -33.76 -16.37 -7.57
CA THR A 145 -33.67 -17.65 -8.31
C THR A 145 -34.60 -18.75 -7.78
N GLY A 146 -35.04 -18.64 -6.52
CA GLY A 146 -35.80 -19.67 -5.81
C GLY A 146 -35.00 -20.91 -5.40
N SER A 147 -33.68 -20.95 -5.61
CA SER A 147 -32.82 -22.11 -5.34
C SER A 147 -32.08 -22.01 -4.01
N LYS A 148 -32.37 -22.90 -3.04
CA LYS A 148 -31.66 -22.96 -1.74
C LYS A 148 -30.18 -23.26 -1.91
N LEU A 149 -29.87 -24.33 -2.66
CA LEU A 149 -28.50 -24.78 -2.88
C LEU A 149 -27.73 -23.76 -3.73
N GLY A 150 -28.38 -23.20 -4.76
CA GLY A 150 -27.82 -22.12 -5.56
C GLY A 150 -27.50 -20.88 -4.72
N GLY A 151 -28.40 -20.52 -3.80
CA GLY A 151 -28.18 -19.45 -2.83
C GLY A 151 -26.99 -19.70 -1.91
N LEU A 152 -26.82 -20.92 -1.39
CA LEU A 152 -25.65 -21.26 -0.56
C LEU A 152 -24.35 -21.16 -1.36
N PHE A 153 -24.34 -21.57 -2.63
CA PHE A 153 -23.14 -21.43 -3.44
C PHE A 153 -22.84 -19.99 -3.82
N ALA A 154 -23.87 -19.20 -4.14
CA ALA A 154 -23.76 -17.75 -4.35
C ALA A 154 -23.18 -17.05 -3.11
N ALA A 155 -23.67 -17.40 -1.92
CA ALA A 155 -23.16 -16.89 -0.66
C ALA A 155 -21.69 -17.26 -0.41
N PHE A 156 -21.30 -18.48 -0.77
CA PHE A 156 -19.91 -18.93 -0.71
C PHE A 156 -19.00 -18.15 -1.65
N VAL A 157 -19.36 -18.08 -2.93
CA VAL A 157 -18.60 -17.34 -3.94
C VAL A 157 -18.47 -15.88 -3.52
N PHE A 158 -19.56 -15.22 -3.14
CA PHE A 158 -19.54 -13.82 -2.71
C PHE A 158 -18.72 -13.58 -1.44
N SER A 159 -18.65 -14.54 -0.52
CA SER A 159 -17.92 -14.39 0.74
C SER A 159 -16.43 -14.58 0.62
N PHE A 160 -16.00 -15.51 -0.25
CA PHE A 160 -14.60 -15.93 -0.30
C PHE A 160 -13.91 -15.58 -1.62
N ILE A 161 -14.58 -14.85 -2.53
CA ILE A 161 -13.92 -14.38 -3.75
C ILE A 161 -12.66 -13.54 -3.40
N PRO A 162 -11.52 -13.78 -4.07
CA PRO A 162 -10.24 -13.15 -3.72
C PRO A 162 -10.27 -11.63 -3.53
N LEU A 163 -10.99 -10.90 -4.38
CA LEU A 163 -11.15 -9.46 -4.27
C LEU A 163 -11.73 -9.05 -2.91
N ARG A 164 -12.82 -9.68 -2.48
CA ARG A 164 -13.47 -9.34 -1.21
C ARG A 164 -12.55 -9.64 -0.03
N LEU A 165 -11.89 -10.80 -0.05
CA LEU A 165 -10.97 -11.17 1.02
C LEU A 165 -9.76 -10.23 1.09
N ALA A 166 -9.23 -9.78 -0.06
CA ALA A 166 -8.14 -8.81 -0.09
C ALA A 166 -8.54 -7.47 0.53
N GLU A 167 -9.72 -6.95 0.17
CA GLU A 167 -10.26 -5.70 0.73
C GLU A 167 -10.51 -5.81 2.24
N LEU A 168 -11.13 -6.92 2.68
CA LEU A 168 -11.47 -7.13 4.08
C LEU A 168 -10.24 -7.35 4.96
N LEU A 169 -9.35 -8.26 4.57
CA LEU A 169 -8.16 -8.62 5.35
C LEU A 169 -7.06 -7.56 5.24
N GLY A 170 -7.09 -6.72 4.21
CA GLY A 170 -6.25 -5.51 4.13
C GLY A 170 -6.77 -4.35 4.97
N GLY A 171 -7.97 -4.47 5.56
CA GLY A 171 -8.58 -3.45 6.40
C GLY A 171 -9.28 -2.33 5.65
N HIS A 172 -9.52 -2.49 4.35
CA HIS A 172 -10.15 -1.45 3.57
C HIS A 172 -11.67 -1.41 3.86
N PRO A 173 -12.29 -0.23 4.13
CA PRO A 173 -13.71 -0.11 4.53
C PRO A 173 -14.70 -0.82 3.59
N ALA A 174 -14.39 -0.85 2.29
CA ALA A 174 -15.18 -1.54 1.29
C ALA A 174 -15.40 -3.04 1.60
N GLY A 175 -14.39 -3.73 2.15
CA GLY A 175 -14.48 -5.16 2.48
C GLY A 175 -15.53 -5.45 3.56
N PHE A 176 -15.65 -4.56 4.55
CA PHE A 176 -16.63 -4.66 5.63
C PHE A 176 -18.05 -4.29 5.17
N ALA A 177 -18.18 -3.28 4.32
CA ALA A 177 -19.48 -2.74 3.90
C ALA A 177 -20.14 -3.49 2.73
N ILE A 178 -19.40 -4.33 2.00
CA ILE A 178 -19.85 -4.93 0.73
C ILE A 178 -21.16 -5.72 0.85
N PHE A 179 -21.48 -6.29 2.02
CA PHE A 179 -22.72 -7.06 2.22
C PHE A 179 -24.00 -6.20 2.11
N LEU A 180 -23.90 -4.88 2.36
CA LEU A 180 -25.03 -3.95 2.24
C LEU A 180 -25.53 -3.86 0.79
N PHE A 181 -24.68 -4.18 -0.18
CA PHE A 181 -25.00 -4.17 -1.60
C PHE A 181 -26.08 -5.22 -1.94
N PRO A 182 -25.85 -6.54 -1.78
CA PRO A 182 -26.91 -7.53 -1.98
C PRO A 182 -28.06 -7.40 -0.95
N LEU A 183 -27.80 -6.91 0.27
CA LEU A 183 -28.85 -6.70 1.27
C LEU A 183 -29.87 -5.66 0.83
N THR A 184 -29.41 -4.55 0.25
CA THR A 184 -30.28 -3.51 -0.33
C THR A 184 -31.16 -4.10 -1.44
N LEU A 185 -30.57 -4.88 -2.35
CA LEU A 185 -31.29 -5.50 -3.46
C LEU A 185 -32.32 -6.54 -2.99
N TYR A 186 -31.96 -7.35 -1.98
CA TYR A 186 -32.89 -8.29 -1.34
C TYR A 186 -34.11 -7.58 -0.75
N PHE A 187 -33.90 -6.58 0.11
CA PHE A 187 -35.00 -5.88 0.74
C PHE A 187 -35.86 -5.11 -0.26
N PHE A 188 -35.25 -4.56 -1.32
CA PHE A 188 -35.95 -3.93 -2.43
C PHE A 188 -36.85 -4.93 -3.18
N ASP A 189 -36.34 -6.10 -3.56
CA ASP A 189 -37.12 -7.12 -4.26
C ASP A 189 -38.29 -7.62 -3.40
N VAL A 190 -38.06 -7.85 -2.10
CA VAL A 190 -39.11 -8.25 -1.16
C VAL A 190 -40.13 -7.14 -0.96
N ALA A 191 -39.71 -5.88 -0.91
CA ALA A 191 -40.60 -4.72 -0.81
C ALA A 191 -41.53 -4.62 -2.02
N ILE A 192 -41.01 -4.77 -3.24
CA ILE A 192 -41.81 -4.77 -4.48
C ILE A 192 -42.80 -5.94 -4.49
N ARG A 193 -42.34 -7.14 -4.13
CA ARG A 193 -43.18 -8.35 -4.16
C ARG A 193 -44.31 -8.30 -3.13
N LYS A 194 -43.99 -7.92 -1.87
CA LYS A 194 -44.95 -7.91 -0.76
C LYS A 194 -45.70 -6.58 -0.63
N ARG A 195 -45.32 -5.53 -1.39
CA ARG A 195 -45.77 -4.14 -1.19
C ARG A 195 -45.53 -3.68 0.26
N SER A 196 -44.36 -4.02 0.80
CA SER A 196 -44.04 -3.85 2.21
C SER A 196 -43.27 -2.56 2.46
N PHE A 197 -43.86 -1.66 3.25
CA PHE A 197 -43.20 -0.45 3.74
C PHE A 197 -41.96 -0.77 4.57
N ALA A 198 -42.03 -1.76 5.48
CA ALA A 198 -40.92 -2.13 6.35
C ALA A 198 -39.69 -2.63 5.58
N HIS A 199 -39.88 -3.50 4.57
CA HIS A 199 -38.76 -3.98 3.75
C HIS A 199 -38.19 -2.85 2.88
N SER A 200 -39.03 -1.93 2.40
CA SER A 200 -38.56 -0.74 1.69
C SER A 200 -37.74 0.18 2.59
N ALA A 201 -38.13 0.34 3.86
CA ALA A 201 -37.37 1.10 4.85
C ALA A 201 -36.02 0.43 5.12
N LEU A 202 -35.97 -0.90 5.23
CA LEU A 202 -34.71 -1.64 5.38
C LEU A 202 -33.81 -1.53 4.15
N ALA A 203 -34.38 -1.52 2.93
CA ALA A 203 -33.62 -1.25 1.71
C ALA A 203 -33.05 0.17 1.71
N GLY A 204 -33.88 1.17 2.06
CA GLY A 204 -33.48 2.57 2.15
C GLY A 204 -32.40 2.81 3.21
N LEU A 205 -32.53 2.17 4.37
CA LEU A 205 -31.52 2.21 5.42
C LEU A 205 -30.22 1.53 4.98
N SER A 206 -30.29 0.40 4.28
CA SER A 206 -29.10 -0.32 3.81
C SER A 206 -28.27 0.50 2.82
N ILE A 207 -28.91 1.18 1.85
CA ILE A 207 -28.20 2.05 0.91
C ILE A 207 -27.66 3.32 1.59
N PHE A 208 -28.41 3.88 2.54
CA PHE A 208 -27.94 5.04 3.31
C PHE A 208 -26.70 4.68 4.13
N ILE A 209 -26.72 3.56 4.85
CA ILE A 209 -25.56 3.05 5.58
C ILE A 209 -24.40 2.79 4.61
N LEU A 210 -24.65 2.18 3.45
CA LEU A 210 -23.58 1.96 2.45
C LEU A 210 -22.93 3.28 2.01
N SER A 211 -23.69 4.37 1.91
CA SER A 211 -23.16 5.71 1.58
C SER A 211 -22.26 6.27 2.69
N LEU A 212 -22.58 6.00 3.96
CA LEU A 212 -21.77 6.40 5.11
C LEU A 212 -20.47 5.59 5.18
N GLN A 213 -20.56 4.29 4.90
CA GLN A 213 -19.43 3.37 5.01
C GLN A 213 -18.46 3.44 3.83
N TYR A 214 -18.98 3.49 2.61
CA TYR A 214 -18.15 3.52 1.42
C TYR A 214 -18.88 4.09 0.19
N ILE A 215 -18.65 5.38 -0.05
CA ILE A 215 -19.31 6.18 -1.08
C ILE A 215 -19.20 5.57 -2.49
N TYR A 216 -18.04 5.04 -2.87
CA TYR A 216 -17.84 4.46 -4.21
C TYR A 216 -18.75 3.25 -4.46
N PHE A 217 -18.98 2.40 -3.46
CA PHE A 217 -19.88 1.25 -3.62
C PHE A 217 -21.34 1.70 -3.66
N CYS A 218 -21.71 2.73 -2.90
CA CYS A 218 -23.04 3.34 -3.01
C CYS A 218 -23.27 3.92 -4.41
N TYR A 219 -22.27 4.59 -4.98
CA TYR A 219 -22.30 5.11 -6.34
C TYR A 219 -22.50 3.99 -7.38
N TYR A 220 -21.73 2.90 -7.30
CA TYR A 220 -21.90 1.75 -8.19
C TYR A 220 -23.26 1.05 -8.00
N LEU A 221 -23.80 1.04 -6.78
CA LEU A 221 -25.16 0.55 -6.52
C LEU A 221 -26.19 1.43 -7.24
N PHE A 222 -26.07 2.76 -7.20
CA PHE A 222 -26.94 3.64 -7.98
C PHE A 222 -26.84 3.37 -9.49
N MET A 223 -25.61 3.15 -10.00
CA MET A 223 -25.40 2.79 -11.40
C MET A 223 -26.13 1.50 -11.78
N LEU A 224 -26.18 0.50 -10.89
CA LEU A 224 -26.98 -0.71 -11.07
C LEU A 224 -28.49 -0.47 -10.91
N LEU A 225 -28.91 0.37 -9.96
CA LEU A 225 -30.32 0.66 -9.69
C LEU A 225 -31.02 1.34 -10.88
N ILE A 226 -30.30 2.16 -11.67
CA ILE A 226 -30.83 2.81 -12.88
C ILE A 226 -31.48 1.80 -13.84
N PRO A 227 -30.81 0.71 -14.27
CA PRO A 227 -31.45 -0.33 -15.07
C PRO A 227 -32.25 -1.35 -14.24
N TYR A 228 -31.91 -1.58 -12.96
CA TYR A 228 -32.54 -2.61 -12.13
C TYR A 228 -33.96 -2.26 -11.69
N ILE A 229 -34.23 -1.02 -11.27
CA ILE A 229 -35.56 -0.59 -10.82
C ILE A 229 -36.58 -0.70 -11.96
N PRO A 230 -36.33 -0.14 -13.18
CA PRO A 230 -37.23 -0.32 -14.31
C PRO A 230 -37.44 -1.79 -14.66
N TRP A 231 -36.38 -2.61 -14.61
CA TRP A 231 -36.46 -4.04 -14.87
C TRP A 231 -37.45 -4.76 -13.93
N ARG A 232 -37.40 -4.44 -12.63
CA ARG A 232 -38.32 -5.01 -11.62
C ARG A 232 -39.74 -4.46 -11.70
N LEU A 233 -39.91 -3.20 -12.09
CA LEU A 233 -41.22 -2.57 -12.21
C LEU A 233 -41.94 -2.92 -13.53
N PHE A 234 -41.21 -3.22 -14.61
CA PHE A 234 -41.79 -3.45 -15.94
C PHE A 234 -42.89 -4.53 -15.98
N PRO A 235 -42.74 -5.72 -15.36
CA PRO A 235 -43.80 -6.72 -15.33
C PRO A 235 -45.08 -6.22 -14.64
N ILE A 236 -44.92 -5.39 -13.61
CA ILE A 236 -46.01 -4.82 -12.81
C ILE A 236 -46.74 -3.75 -13.62
N VAL A 237 -45.99 -2.82 -14.22
CA VAL A 237 -46.53 -1.77 -15.10
C VAL A 237 -47.27 -2.38 -16.29
N LYS A 238 -46.71 -3.43 -16.90
CA LYS A 238 -47.38 -4.19 -17.98
C LYS A 238 -48.71 -4.81 -17.50
N GLY A 239 -48.77 -5.27 -16.25
CA GLY A 239 -50.00 -5.74 -15.62
C GLY A 239 -51.03 -4.62 -15.46
N TRP A 240 -50.62 -3.44 -15.01
CA TRP A 240 -51.50 -2.26 -14.88
C TRP A 240 -52.07 -1.81 -16.22
N ILE A 241 -51.27 -1.81 -17.28
CA ILE A 241 -51.71 -1.45 -18.64
C ILE A 241 -52.83 -2.38 -19.12
N LYS A 242 -52.74 -3.68 -18.78
CA LYS A 242 -53.76 -4.67 -19.13
C LYS A 242 -55.04 -4.54 -18.28
N ASN A 243 -54.91 -4.23 -16.99
CA ASN A 243 -56.02 -4.18 -16.04
C ASN A 243 -56.17 -2.78 -15.40
N ARG A 244 -56.70 -1.80 -16.16
CA ARG A 244 -56.76 -0.39 -15.75
C ARG A 244 -57.58 -0.11 -14.48
N GLY A 245 -58.60 -0.92 -14.17
CA GLY A 245 -59.50 -0.72 -13.03
C GLY A 245 -58.84 -0.91 -11.66
N GLU A 246 -57.89 -1.85 -11.55
CA GLU A 246 -57.17 -2.14 -10.29
C GLU A 246 -55.87 -1.31 -10.16
N ALA A 247 -55.43 -0.66 -11.25
CA ALA A 247 -54.14 0.01 -11.34
C ALA A 247 -54.01 1.20 -10.38
N LYS A 248 -55.04 2.05 -10.21
CA LYS A 248 -54.94 3.25 -9.37
C LYS A 248 -54.66 2.92 -7.89
N GLY A 249 -55.37 1.94 -7.34
CA GLY A 249 -55.18 1.50 -5.95
C GLY A 249 -53.84 0.82 -5.75
N ASP A 250 -53.38 0.04 -6.74
CA ASP A 250 -52.11 -0.66 -6.68
C ASP A 250 -50.90 0.27 -6.87
N ILE A 251 -51.03 1.32 -7.70
CA ILE A 251 -50.04 2.40 -7.83
C ILE A 251 -49.88 3.13 -6.50
N LYS A 252 -50.98 3.53 -5.84
CA LYS A 252 -50.91 4.20 -4.53
C LYS A 252 -50.21 3.33 -3.49
N LYS A 253 -50.55 2.03 -3.45
CA LYS A 253 -49.87 1.07 -2.56
C LYS A 253 -48.40 0.89 -2.90
N MET A 254 -48.04 0.87 -4.19
CA MET A 254 -46.65 0.79 -4.62
C MET A 254 -45.86 2.05 -4.26
N ALA A 255 -46.43 3.22 -4.50
CA ALA A 255 -45.80 4.50 -4.18
C ALA A 255 -45.57 4.63 -2.67
N LEU A 256 -46.58 4.29 -1.86
CA LEU A 256 -46.45 4.30 -0.40
C LEU A 256 -45.42 3.26 0.08
N ALA A 257 -45.41 2.07 -0.52
CA ALA A 257 -44.41 1.06 -0.21
C ALA A 257 -43.01 1.47 -0.68
N GLY A 258 -42.86 2.19 -1.78
CA GLY A 258 -41.57 2.62 -2.34
C GLY A 258 -40.98 3.89 -1.70
N ALA A 259 -41.82 4.70 -1.04
CA ALA A 259 -41.39 5.98 -0.46
C ALA A 259 -40.19 5.86 0.49
N PRO A 260 -40.12 4.89 1.44
CA PRO A 260 -38.96 4.77 2.33
C PRO A 260 -37.64 4.48 1.61
N PHE A 261 -37.66 3.61 0.60
CA PHE A 261 -36.49 3.34 -0.22
C PHE A 261 -36.04 4.59 -0.98
N ALA A 262 -36.97 5.36 -1.54
CA ALA A 262 -36.66 6.62 -2.19
C ALA A 262 -36.06 7.63 -1.21
N THR A 263 -36.59 7.74 0.02
CA THR A 263 -36.01 8.58 1.08
C THR A 263 -34.58 8.16 1.43
N GLY A 264 -34.31 6.86 1.56
CA GLY A 264 -32.95 6.36 1.78
C GLY A 264 -31.99 6.69 0.62
N CYS A 265 -32.46 6.57 -0.63
CA CYS A 265 -31.70 7.01 -1.81
C CYS A 265 -31.40 8.51 -1.78
N PHE A 266 -32.37 9.35 -1.43
CA PHE A 266 -32.16 10.79 -1.31
C PHE A 266 -31.17 11.13 -0.19
N GLY A 267 -31.26 10.45 0.96
CA GLY A 267 -30.29 10.60 2.06
C GLY A 267 -28.88 10.22 1.63
N ALA A 268 -28.73 9.11 0.89
CA ALA A 268 -27.44 8.67 0.36
C ALA A 268 -26.86 9.68 -0.64
N ILE A 269 -27.67 10.18 -1.59
CA ILE A 269 -27.24 11.21 -2.55
C ILE A 269 -26.85 12.50 -1.82
N TRP A 270 -27.65 12.94 -0.84
CA TRP A 270 -27.35 14.12 -0.05
C TRP A 270 -26.02 13.98 0.68
N TRP A 271 -25.77 12.84 1.34
CA TRP A 271 -24.51 12.57 2.02
C TRP A 271 -23.32 12.58 1.05
N MET A 272 -23.45 11.93 -0.10
CA MET A 272 -22.40 11.90 -1.13
C MET A 272 -22.06 13.32 -1.64
N LEU A 273 -23.08 14.16 -1.87
CA LEU A 273 -22.88 15.55 -2.30
C LEU A 273 -22.24 16.39 -1.18
N TYR A 274 -22.68 16.23 0.06
CA TYR A 274 -22.10 16.90 1.22
C TYR A 274 -20.62 16.54 1.40
N TYR A 275 -20.28 15.24 1.33
CA TYR A 275 -18.89 14.76 1.44
C TYR A 275 -18.02 15.29 0.29
N LYS A 276 -18.56 15.36 -0.93
CA LYS A 276 -17.85 15.95 -2.07
C LYS A 276 -17.48 17.41 -1.80
N THR A 277 -18.45 18.23 -1.38
CA THR A 277 -18.23 19.67 -1.18
C THR A 277 -17.38 19.98 0.05
N SER A 278 -17.48 19.16 1.11
CA SER A 278 -16.76 19.41 2.36
C SER A 278 -15.34 18.83 2.37
N SER A 279 -15.11 17.68 1.75
CA SER A 279 -13.81 16.98 1.83
C SER A 279 -13.09 16.91 0.49
N VAL A 280 -13.78 16.51 -0.58
CA VAL A 280 -13.12 16.19 -1.86
C VAL A 280 -12.69 17.44 -2.63
N GLU A 281 -13.50 18.49 -2.64
CA GLU A 281 -13.17 19.75 -3.33
C GLU A 281 -11.95 20.47 -2.71
N GLN A 282 -11.71 20.27 -1.41
CA GLN A 282 -10.55 20.82 -0.71
C GLN A 282 -9.29 19.97 -0.86
N ALA A 283 -9.43 18.75 -1.38
CA ALA A 283 -8.33 17.81 -1.57
C ALA A 283 -7.51 18.14 -2.83
N THR A 284 -6.30 17.58 -2.91
CA THR A 284 -5.39 17.73 -4.07
C THR A 284 -5.98 17.25 -5.41
N PHE A 285 -7.09 16.51 -5.39
CA PHE A 285 -7.76 15.93 -6.56
C PHE A 285 -9.21 16.40 -6.77
N GLY A 286 -9.60 17.56 -6.24
CA GLY A 286 -10.97 18.09 -6.32
C GLY A 286 -11.58 18.18 -7.74
N GLY A 287 -10.75 18.23 -8.78
CA GLY A 287 -11.16 18.22 -10.20
C GLY A 287 -11.44 16.84 -10.81
N GLY A 288 -11.28 15.75 -10.05
CA GLY A 288 -11.30 14.38 -10.55
C GLY A 288 -9.91 13.84 -10.92
N ARG A 289 -9.85 12.56 -11.27
CA ARG A 289 -8.61 11.81 -11.55
C ARG A 289 -8.38 11.74 -13.06
N SER A 290 -7.14 11.92 -13.52
CA SER A 290 -6.81 11.86 -14.94
C SER A 290 -6.81 10.41 -15.48
N LEU A 291 -7.05 10.22 -16.79
CA LEU A 291 -6.93 8.90 -17.42
C LEU A 291 -5.51 8.30 -17.30
N GLY A 292 -4.47 9.15 -17.27
CA GLY A 292 -3.10 8.70 -17.03
C GLY A 292 -2.94 8.10 -15.64
N GLU A 293 -3.52 8.74 -14.62
CA GLU A 293 -3.55 8.21 -13.26
C GLU A 293 -4.36 6.92 -13.19
N VAL A 294 -5.57 6.89 -13.76
CA VAL A 294 -6.39 5.67 -13.82
C VAL A 294 -5.63 4.51 -14.48
N SER A 295 -4.85 4.78 -15.52
CA SER A 295 -4.07 3.75 -16.21
C SER A 295 -3.00 3.09 -15.35
N LEU A 296 -2.51 3.74 -14.29
CA LEU A 296 -1.57 3.15 -13.34
C LEU A 296 -2.24 2.08 -12.46
N TYR A 297 -3.55 2.19 -12.25
CA TYR A 297 -4.35 1.30 -11.41
C TYR A 297 -5.29 0.38 -12.20
N SER A 298 -5.32 0.50 -13.54
CA SER A 298 -6.09 -0.38 -14.43
C SER A 298 -5.62 -1.83 -14.34
N SER A 299 -6.57 -2.75 -14.22
CA SER A 299 -6.29 -4.19 -14.17
C SER A 299 -5.70 -4.70 -15.48
N ARG A 300 -4.62 -5.49 -15.40
CA ARG A 300 -4.05 -6.16 -16.59
C ARG A 300 -4.86 -7.39 -16.96
N ILE A 301 -4.82 -7.82 -18.22
CA ILE A 301 -5.51 -9.06 -18.67
C ILE A 301 -5.06 -10.29 -17.87
N SER A 302 -3.78 -10.34 -17.46
CA SER A 302 -3.24 -11.41 -16.62
C SER A 302 -3.94 -11.55 -15.26
N THR A 303 -4.55 -10.49 -14.72
CA THR A 303 -5.24 -10.52 -13.42
C THR A 303 -6.55 -11.35 -13.45
N MET A 304 -7.02 -11.75 -14.64
CA MET A 304 -8.11 -12.72 -14.78
C MET A 304 -7.73 -14.11 -14.25
N TRP A 305 -6.44 -14.44 -14.31
CA TRP A 305 -5.92 -15.77 -14.02
C TRP A 305 -5.09 -15.84 -12.74
N ASP A 306 -4.69 -14.69 -12.21
CA ASP A 306 -3.86 -14.58 -11.02
C ASP A 306 -4.63 -13.94 -9.84
N PRO A 307 -5.01 -14.72 -8.81
CA PRO A 307 -5.70 -14.21 -7.62
C PRO A 307 -4.78 -13.47 -6.63
N GLN A 308 -3.47 -13.35 -6.92
CA GLN A 308 -2.48 -12.70 -6.04
C GLN A 308 -2.27 -11.22 -6.37
N LEU A 309 -2.66 -10.77 -7.57
CA LEU A 309 -2.46 -9.38 -7.97
C LEU A 309 -3.41 -8.44 -7.21
N ILE A 310 -2.88 -7.29 -6.77
CA ILE A 310 -3.52 -6.33 -5.84
C ILE A 310 -4.85 -5.79 -6.39
N TRP A 311 -4.91 -5.51 -7.70
CA TRP A 311 -6.08 -4.96 -8.39
C TRP A 311 -6.72 -6.01 -9.30
N ASN A 312 -7.17 -7.13 -8.73
CA ASN A 312 -7.64 -8.26 -9.52
C ASN A 312 -9.11 -8.17 -9.92
N VAL A 313 -9.41 -8.67 -11.12
CA VAL A 313 -10.75 -8.97 -11.63
C VAL A 313 -10.97 -10.49 -11.64
N TYR A 314 -10.31 -11.18 -10.72
CA TYR A 314 -10.26 -12.63 -10.67
C TYR A 314 -11.61 -13.21 -10.25
N ILE A 315 -12.19 -14.05 -11.09
CA ILE A 315 -13.42 -14.81 -10.79
C ILE A 315 -13.18 -16.31 -10.65
N GLY A 316 -11.98 -16.81 -10.97
CA GLY A 316 -11.65 -18.23 -10.87
C GLY A 316 -12.18 -19.11 -12.02
N PRO A 317 -11.38 -20.09 -12.49
CA PRO A 317 -11.81 -21.04 -13.52
C PRO A 317 -13.11 -21.80 -13.17
N PRO A 318 -13.35 -22.28 -11.93
CA PRO A 318 -14.59 -22.96 -11.58
C PRO A 318 -15.84 -22.10 -11.80
N ALA A 319 -15.82 -20.82 -11.41
CA ALA A 319 -16.95 -19.91 -11.61
C ALA A 319 -17.17 -19.62 -13.09
N LEU A 320 -16.09 -19.44 -13.86
CA LEU A 320 -16.16 -19.24 -15.31
C LEU A 320 -16.78 -20.46 -16.01
N ILE A 321 -16.38 -21.68 -15.64
CA ILE A 321 -16.94 -22.92 -16.19
C ILE A 321 -18.45 -22.99 -15.92
N ILE A 322 -18.90 -22.66 -14.70
CA ILE A 322 -20.34 -22.61 -14.39
C ILE A 322 -21.08 -21.66 -15.33
N LEU A 323 -20.56 -20.44 -15.54
CA LEU A 323 -21.18 -19.46 -16.41
C LEU A 323 -21.25 -19.98 -17.85
N LEU A 324 -20.15 -20.53 -18.38
CA LEU A 324 -20.09 -21.09 -19.72
C LEU A 324 -21.06 -22.27 -19.90
N CYS A 325 -21.12 -23.19 -18.94
CA CYS A 325 -22.08 -24.29 -18.92
C CYS A 325 -23.53 -23.79 -18.87
N PHE A 326 -23.80 -22.69 -18.14
CA PHE A 326 -25.12 -22.10 -18.09
C PHE A 326 -25.52 -21.50 -19.43
N PHE A 327 -24.64 -20.73 -20.07
CA PHE A 327 -24.89 -20.16 -21.40
C PHE A 327 -25.07 -21.25 -22.45
N TYR A 328 -24.20 -22.26 -22.47
CA TYR A 328 -24.34 -23.41 -23.36
C TYR A 328 -25.66 -24.15 -23.13
N GLY A 329 -26.01 -24.41 -21.87
CA GLY A 329 -27.26 -25.05 -21.48
C GLY A 329 -28.51 -24.27 -21.94
N LEU A 330 -28.47 -22.94 -21.89
CA LEU A 330 -29.56 -22.08 -22.38
C LEU A 330 -29.68 -22.07 -23.90
N VAL A 331 -28.57 -22.15 -24.63
CA VAL A 331 -28.57 -22.23 -26.09
C VAL A 331 -29.09 -23.59 -26.57
N VAL A 332 -28.68 -24.68 -25.89
CA VAL A 332 -29.01 -26.06 -26.30
C VAL A 332 -30.39 -26.50 -25.80
N SER A 333 -30.84 -26.01 -24.65
CA SER A 333 -32.16 -26.35 -24.11
C SER A 333 -33.28 -25.73 -24.94
N GLN A 334 -33.97 -26.54 -25.74
CA GLN A 334 -35.20 -26.12 -26.43
C GLN A 334 -36.39 -25.85 -25.49
N LYS A 335 -36.30 -26.21 -24.19
CA LYS A 335 -37.31 -25.84 -23.19
C LYS A 335 -37.22 -24.33 -22.93
N LYS A 336 -38.33 -23.61 -23.10
CA LYS A 336 -38.44 -22.18 -22.76
C LYS A 336 -38.17 -21.99 -21.27
N GLU A 337 -36.96 -21.56 -20.91
CA GLU A 337 -36.66 -21.13 -19.55
C GLU A 337 -37.56 -19.94 -19.21
N LYS A 338 -38.40 -20.09 -18.18
CA LYS A 338 -39.37 -19.06 -17.76
C LYS A 338 -38.68 -17.73 -17.45
N ASN A 339 -37.40 -17.77 -17.05
CA ASN A 339 -36.62 -16.63 -16.61
C ASN A 339 -35.52 -16.21 -17.62
N LYS A 340 -35.62 -16.59 -18.90
CA LYS A 340 -34.59 -16.26 -19.93
C LYS A 340 -34.20 -14.78 -19.97
N TRP A 341 -35.18 -13.91 -19.74
CA TRP A 341 -35.00 -12.46 -19.75
C TRP A 341 -34.23 -11.96 -18.52
N GLU A 342 -34.46 -12.54 -17.34
CA GLU A 342 -33.67 -12.22 -16.15
C GLU A 342 -32.21 -12.62 -16.34
N ILE A 343 -31.98 -13.79 -16.93
CA ILE A 343 -30.63 -14.26 -17.23
C ILE A 343 -29.94 -13.31 -18.20
N LEU A 344 -30.61 -12.89 -19.28
CA LEU A 344 -30.06 -11.93 -20.23
C LEU A 344 -29.73 -10.59 -19.55
N PHE A 345 -30.63 -10.07 -18.72
CA PHE A 345 -30.41 -8.83 -17.98
C PHE A 345 -29.15 -8.92 -17.10
N PHE A 346 -29.06 -9.95 -16.24
CA PHE A 346 -27.91 -10.13 -15.35
C PHE A 346 -26.62 -10.44 -16.12
N SER A 347 -26.70 -11.17 -17.23
CA SER A 347 -25.54 -11.43 -18.09
C SER A 347 -25.01 -10.14 -18.71
N SER A 348 -25.89 -9.29 -19.26
CA SER A 348 -25.49 -8.00 -19.81
C SER A 348 -24.85 -7.10 -18.76
N VAL A 349 -25.44 -7.01 -17.56
CA VAL A 349 -24.87 -6.24 -16.44
C VAL A 349 -23.51 -6.79 -16.03
N PHE A 350 -23.37 -8.11 -15.93
CA PHE A 350 -22.10 -8.76 -15.61
C PHE A 350 -21.01 -8.41 -16.63
N PHE A 351 -21.25 -8.60 -17.92
CA PHE A 351 -20.25 -8.35 -18.95
C PHE A 351 -19.85 -6.86 -19.02
N VAL A 352 -20.81 -5.94 -18.93
CA VAL A 352 -20.51 -4.50 -18.92
C VAL A 352 -19.66 -4.13 -17.71
N ALA A 353 -20.07 -4.54 -16.49
CA ALA A 353 -19.31 -4.24 -15.28
C ALA A 353 -17.93 -4.90 -15.28
N TYR A 354 -17.83 -6.15 -15.75
CA TYR A 354 -16.57 -6.88 -15.81
C TYR A 354 -15.58 -6.25 -16.80
N ILE A 355 -16.05 -5.78 -17.96
CA ILE A 355 -15.21 -5.06 -18.92
C ILE A 355 -14.75 -3.72 -18.36
N LEU A 356 -15.64 -2.96 -17.71
CA LEU A 356 -15.28 -1.69 -17.05
C LEU A 356 -14.21 -1.87 -15.97
N ALA A 357 -14.15 -3.04 -15.31
CA ALA A 357 -13.17 -3.32 -14.26
C ALA A 357 -11.71 -3.38 -14.75
N PHE A 358 -11.50 -3.52 -16.07
CA PHE A 358 -10.17 -3.45 -16.69
C PHE A 358 -9.66 -2.02 -16.91
N GLY A 359 -10.51 -1.00 -16.73
CA GLY A 359 -10.09 0.39 -16.92
C GLY A 359 -9.63 0.66 -18.35
N THR A 360 -8.52 1.37 -18.46
CA THR A 360 -7.88 1.76 -19.73
C THR A 360 -7.21 0.59 -20.47
N THR A 361 -7.05 -0.59 -19.84
CA THR A 361 -6.32 -1.73 -20.42
C THR A 361 -6.95 -2.24 -21.72
N VAL A 362 -8.27 -2.40 -21.73
CA VAL A 362 -9.03 -2.89 -22.90
C VAL A 362 -9.60 -1.76 -23.76
N ASP A 363 -9.45 -0.52 -23.29
CA ASP A 363 -10.10 0.66 -23.85
C ASP A 363 -9.59 1.01 -25.27
N LYS A 364 -8.36 0.60 -25.60
CA LYS A 364 -7.80 0.68 -26.96
C LYS A 364 -8.62 -0.10 -28.00
N HIS A 365 -9.26 -1.18 -27.59
CA HIS A 365 -10.05 -2.05 -28.48
C HIS A 365 -11.55 -1.83 -28.29
N PHE A 366 -11.98 -1.52 -27.06
CA PHE A 366 -13.36 -1.31 -26.71
C PHE A 366 -13.45 -0.11 -25.75
N PRO A 367 -13.71 1.11 -26.26
CA PRO A 367 -13.57 2.37 -25.50
C PRO A 367 -14.71 2.62 -24.50
N LEU A 368 -15.18 1.55 -23.84
CA LEU A 368 -16.29 1.57 -22.90
C LEU A 368 -15.90 2.34 -21.64
N PHE A 369 -14.68 2.19 -21.15
CA PHE A 369 -14.25 2.89 -19.95
C PHE A 369 -14.15 4.39 -20.22
N SER A 370 -13.51 4.79 -21.31
CA SER A 370 -13.46 6.21 -21.73
C SER A 370 -14.86 6.79 -22.01
N PHE A 371 -15.79 6.00 -22.55
CA PHE A 371 -17.17 6.44 -22.72
C PHE A 371 -17.82 6.79 -21.37
N PHE A 372 -17.73 5.92 -20.37
CA PHE A 372 -18.26 6.21 -19.03
C PHE A 372 -17.50 7.36 -18.36
N TYR A 373 -16.17 7.40 -18.47
CA TYR A 373 -15.34 8.47 -17.93
C TYR A 373 -15.75 9.86 -18.44
N ASN A 374 -16.08 9.97 -19.73
CA ASN A 374 -16.44 11.25 -20.36
C ASN A 374 -17.92 11.62 -20.22
N ASN A 375 -18.83 10.64 -20.10
CA ASN A 375 -20.27 10.88 -20.21
C ASN A 375 -21.06 10.60 -18.93
N PHE A 376 -20.54 9.76 -18.02
CA PHE A 376 -21.28 9.36 -16.83
C PHE A 376 -20.85 10.22 -15.62
N PRO A 377 -21.79 10.94 -14.97
CA PRO A 377 -21.46 11.87 -13.89
C PRO A 377 -20.64 11.23 -12.78
N PHE A 378 -19.58 11.94 -12.34
CA PHE A 378 -18.67 11.55 -11.24
C PHE A 378 -17.86 10.26 -11.47
N PHE A 379 -17.90 9.66 -12.66
CA PHE A 379 -17.17 8.42 -12.93
C PHE A 379 -15.64 8.61 -12.86
N ASN A 380 -15.16 9.81 -13.18
CA ASN A 380 -13.75 10.20 -13.15
C ASN A 380 -13.17 10.41 -11.73
N TYR A 381 -13.93 10.21 -10.65
CA TYR A 381 -13.41 10.35 -9.28
C TYR A 381 -12.70 9.11 -8.76
N SER A 382 -13.06 7.92 -9.25
CA SER A 382 -12.37 6.68 -8.87
C SER A 382 -11.10 6.50 -9.70
N ARG A 383 -9.94 6.41 -9.02
CA ARG A 383 -8.68 6.04 -9.68
C ARG A 383 -8.54 4.53 -9.91
N VAL A 384 -9.34 3.69 -9.25
CA VAL A 384 -9.21 2.21 -9.27
C VAL A 384 -10.43 1.58 -9.97
N PRO A 385 -10.35 1.24 -11.27
CA PRO A 385 -11.46 0.70 -12.04
C PRO A 385 -12.03 -0.61 -11.49
N SER A 386 -11.19 -1.47 -10.92
CA SER A 386 -11.58 -2.81 -10.44
C SER A 386 -12.63 -2.77 -9.33
N LYS A 387 -12.82 -1.65 -8.63
CA LYS A 387 -13.87 -1.49 -7.60
C LYS A 387 -15.28 -1.70 -8.16
N ILE A 388 -15.50 -1.53 -9.47
CA ILE A 388 -16.79 -1.80 -10.13
C ILE A 388 -17.19 -3.29 -10.10
N MET A 389 -16.25 -4.18 -9.78
CA MET A 389 -16.53 -5.60 -9.52
C MET A 389 -17.57 -5.79 -8.41
N VAL A 390 -17.83 -4.79 -7.57
CA VAL A 390 -18.96 -4.80 -6.62
C VAL A 390 -20.32 -5.00 -7.32
N ILE A 391 -20.46 -4.66 -8.60
CA ILE A 391 -21.64 -4.99 -9.42
C ILE A 391 -21.50 -6.39 -10.02
N ALA A 392 -20.35 -6.67 -10.63
CA ALA A 392 -20.13 -7.92 -11.38
C ALA A 392 -20.26 -9.16 -10.47
N ILE A 393 -19.72 -9.11 -9.25
CA ILE A 393 -19.66 -10.26 -8.34
C ILE A 393 -21.06 -10.67 -7.84
N PRO A 394 -21.90 -9.80 -7.25
CA PRO A 394 -23.25 -10.20 -6.84
C PRO A 394 -24.10 -10.72 -8.00
N VAL A 395 -24.01 -10.07 -9.17
CA VAL A 395 -24.76 -10.47 -10.37
C VAL A 395 -24.30 -11.83 -10.89
N MET A 396 -22.99 -12.08 -10.92
CA MET A 396 -22.42 -13.39 -11.21
C MET A 396 -22.92 -14.45 -10.23
N CYS A 397 -22.99 -14.12 -8.93
CA CYS A 397 -23.50 -15.03 -7.91
C CYS A 397 -24.98 -15.40 -8.15
N VAL A 398 -25.81 -14.45 -8.59
CA VAL A 398 -27.20 -14.73 -9.02
C VAL A 398 -27.24 -15.64 -10.24
N LEU A 399 -26.38 -15.44 -11.24
CA LEU A 399 -26.29 -16.32 -12.43
C LEU A 399 -25.89 -17.75 -12.04
N ILE A 400 -24.89 -17.91 -11.15
CA ILE A 400 -24.47 -19.21 -10.59
C ILE A 400 -25.61 -19.89 -9.84
N ALA A 401 -26.33 -19.15 -8.99
CA ALA A 401 -27.49 -19.67 -8.27
C ALA A 401 -28.61 -20.10 -9.23
N GLY A 402 -28.83 -19.32 -10.30
CA GLY A 402 -29.77 -19.60 -11.37
C GLY A 402 -29.42 -20.88 -12.12
N PHE A 403 -28.15 -21.07 -12.47
CA PHE A 403 -27.64 -22.31 -13.07
C PHE A 403 -27.89 -23.53 -12.18
N ILE A 404 -27.49 -23.49 -10.91
CA ILE A 404 -27.73 -24.61 -9.99
C ILE A 404 -29.22 -24.90 -9.87
N GLY A 405 -30.04 -23.86 -9.75
CA GLY A 405 -31.50 -23.98 -9.71
C GLY A 405 -32.07 -24.60 -10.98
N TRP A 406 -31.53 -24.24 -12.15
CA TRP A 406 -31.93 -24.79 -13.44
C TRP A 406 -31.56 -26.26 -13.57
N VAL A 407 -30.31 -26.63 -13.30
CA VAL A 407 -29.86 -28.01 -13.44
C VAL A 407 -30.54 -28.93 -12.41
N GLY A 408 -30.80 -28.44 -11.19
CA GLY A 408 -31.57 -29.18 -10.18
C GLY A 408 -33.01 -29.52 -10.59
N ARG A 409 -33.56 -28.85 -11.61
CA ARG A 409 -34.89 -29.16 -12.20
C ARG A 409 -34.84 -30.20 -13.31
N LEU A 410 -33.66 -30.60 -13.80
CA LEU A 410 -33.55 -31.61 -14.85
C LEU A 410 -33.97 -33.00 -14.34
N GLU A 411 -34.57 -33.80 -15.22
CA GLU A 411 -35.21 -35.08 -14.88
C GLU A 411 -34.22 -36.25 -14.74
N LYS A 412 -33.07 -36.25 -15.46
CA LYS A 412 -32.04 -37.30 -15.40
C LYS A 412 -30.64 -36.77 -15.78
N PRO A 413 -29.52 -37.30 -15.22
CA PRO A 413 -29.41 -38.01 -13.95
C PRO A 413 -28.98 -37.02 -12.84
N ARG A 414 -29.87 -36.78 -11.87
CA ARG A 414 -29.66 -35.86 -10.74
C ARG A 414 -28.42 -36.18 -9.89
N ALA A 415 -28.00 -37.45 -9.85
CA ALA A 415 -26.81 -37.89 -9.14
C ALA A 415 -25.51 -37.36 -9.77
N LEU A 416 -25.34 -37.49 -11.09
CA LEU A 416 -24.15 -36.98 -11.80
C LEU A 416 -24.03 -35.46 -11.67
N PHE A 417 -25.16 -34.75 -11.74
CA PHE A 417 -25.18 -33.32 -11.44
C PHE A 417 -24.82 -33.02 -9.99
N GLY A 418 -25.34 -33.78 -9.03
CA GLY A 418 -24.96 -33.64 -7.62
C GLY A 418 -23.45 -33.77 -7.43
N TYR A 419 -22.83 -34.80 -8.01
CA TYR A 419 -21.37 -34.97 -7.98
C TYR A 419 -20.63 -33.82 -8.67
N PHE A 420 -21.10 -33.36 -9.84
CA PHE A 420 -20.51 -32.24 -10.55
C PHE A 420 -20.60 -30.92 -9.75
N ALA A 421 -21.76 -30.64 -9.15
CA ALA A 421 -21.98 -29.45 -8.32
C ALA A 421 -21.10 -29.48 -7.07
N VAL A 422 -20.95 -30.64 -6.42
CA VAL A 422 -20.03 -30.82 -5.29
C VAL A 422 -18.57 -30.69 -5.73
N ALA A 423 -18.17 -31.31 -6.84
CA ALA A 423 -16.81 -31.22 -7.37
C ALA A 423 -16.43 -29.78 -7.73
N ILE A 424 -17.33 -29.04 -8.39
CA ILE A 424 -17.12 -27.62 -8.67
C ILE A 424 -17.12 -26.79 -7.40
N PHE A 425 -18.00 -27.07 -6.43
CA PHE A 425 -17.98 -26.39 -5.14
C PHE A 425 -16.62 -26.55 -4.44
N LEU A 426 -16.11 -27.78 -4.36
CA LEU A 426 -14.81 -28.08 -3.78
C LEU A 426 -13.67 -27.43 -4.57
N ALA A 427 -13.73 -27.45 -5.90
CA ALA A 427 -12.76 -26.76 -6.75
C ALA A 427 -12.76 -25.25 -6.51
N THR A 428 -13.94 -24.62 -6.42
CA THR A 428 -14.06 -23.19 -6.07
C THR A 428 -13.52 -22.93 -4.68
N ALA A 429 -13.85 -23.78 -3.70
CA ALA A 429 -13.39 -23.63 -2.33
C ALA A 429 -11.86 -23.67 -2.25
N VAL A 430 -11.23 -24.70 -2.82
CA VAL A 430 -9.76 -24.82 -2.89
C VAL A 430 -9.15 -23.65 -3.65
N ASN A 431 -9.75 -23.22 -4.75
CA ASN A 431 -9.24 -22.13 -5.58
C ASN A 431 -9.30 -20.76 -4.89
N TYR A 432 -10.32 -20.53 -4.07
CA TYR A 432 -10.53 -19.25 -3.38
C TYR A 432 -9.82 -19.20 -2.03
N HIS A 433 -9.48 -20.35 -1.45
CA HIS A 433 -8.76 -20.44 -0.18
C HIS A 433 -7.46 -19.62 -0.25
N PRO A 434 -7.22 -18.69 0.68
CA PRO A 434 -5.93 -18.01 0.75
C PRO A 434 -4.83 -19.03 1.09
N LYS A 435 -3.63 -18.90 0.51
CA LYS A 435 -2.53 -19.84 0.84
C LYS A 435 -2.12 -19.70 2.31
N ALA A 436 -2.08 -18.46 2.78
CA ALA A 436 -1.94 -18.06 4.17
C ALA A 436 -2.34 -16.58 4.24
N ILE A 437 -2.97 -16.16 5.33
CA ILE A 437 -3.23 -14.74 5.57
C ILE A 437 -2.11 -14.15 6.44
N GLY A 438 -1.88 -12.85 6.31
CA GLY A 438 -0.93 -12.12 7.14
C GLY A 438 -1.59 -11.62 8.40
N ILE A 439 -0.98 -11.90 9.54
CA ILE A 439 -1.34 -11.39 10.86
C ILE A 439 -0.33 -10.33 11.28
N THR A 440 -0.83 -9.16 11.68
CA THR A 440 0.00 -8.18 12.37
C THR A 440 -0.24 -8.28 13.88
N LEU A 441 0.81 -8.54 14.65
CA LEU A 441 0.80 -8.47 16.10
C LEU A 441 0.82 -7.00 16.53
N LEU A 442 -0.06 -6.67 17.47
CA LEU A 442 -0.24 -5.33 17.99
C LEU A 442 0.68 -5.11 19.20
N ASP A 443 1.26 -3.92 19.32
CA ASP A 443 2.17 -3.55 20.43
C ASP A 443 1.42 -2.82 21.55
N GLU A 444 0.58 -3.56 22.28
CA GLU A 444 -0.22 -2.98 23.36
C GLU A 444 0.63 -2.61 24.58
N GLY A 445 0.33 -1.46 25.20
CA GLY A 445 0.97 -1.04 26.43
C GLY A 445 2.41 -0.57 26.25
N ASN A 446 2.76 -0.07 25.07
CA ASN A 446 4.12 0.39 24.77
C ASN A 446 4.62 1.40 25.81
N ALA A 447 5.73 1.06 26.46
CA ALA A 447 6.24 1.81 27.62
C ALA A 447 6.73 3.22 27.25
N LEU A 448 7.11 3.47 26.00
CA LEU A 448 7.53 4.80 25.53
C LEU A 448 6.33 5.71 25.31
N TYR A 449 5.25 5.21 24.70
CA TYR A 449 4.02 5.97 24.54
C TYR A 449 3.27 6.21 25.86
N LYS A 450 3.36 5.28 26.81
CA LYS A 450 2.91 5.53 28.18
C LYS A 450 3.67 6.71 28.81
N ARG A 451 4.99 6.73 28.66
CA ARG A 451 5.83 7.83 29.16
C ARG A 451 5.51 9.16 28.46
N LEU A 452 5.25 9.13 27.15
CA LEU A 452 4.79 10.31 26.41
C LEU A 452 3.48 10.86 26.99
N SER A 453 2.50 10.00 27.27
CA SER A 453 1.21 10.40 27.84
C SER A 453 1.38 11.15 29.18
N ASP A 454 2.28 10.65 30.05
CA ASP A 454 2.60 11.28 31.32
C ASP A 454 3.29 12.66 31.16
N ASP A 455 4.17 12.79 30.16
CA ASP A 455 5.03 13.97 29.97
C ASP A 455 4.41 15.07 29.09
N ALA A 456 3.53 14.72 28.15
CA ALA A 456 3.06 15.64 27.10
C ALA A 456 2.28 16.84 27.67
N LYS A 457 1.52 16.69 28.78
CA LYS A 457 0.81 17.79 29.47
C LYS A 457 0.04 18.75 28.53
N GLY A 458 -0.61 18.21 27.49
CA GLY A 458 -1.36 19.00 26.49
C GLY A 458 -0.54 19.55 25.31
N SER A 459 0.76 19.26 25.24
CA SER A 459 1.58 19.48 24.05
C SER A 459 1.31 18.41 22.99
N LEU A 460 1.53 18.79 21.73
CA LEU A 460 1.46 17.89 20.58
C LEU A 460 2.78 17.11 20.42
N VAL A 461 2.71 16.03 19.65
CA VAL A 461 3.89 15.23 19.27
C VAL A 461 4.10 15.24 17.75
N LEU A 462 5.37 15.20 17.33
CA LEU A 462 5.77 14.91 15.96
C LEU A 462 6.32 13.48 15.87
N ASN A 463 5.75 12.64 15.02
CA ASN A 463 6.33 11.34 14.69
C ASN A 463 7.23 11.46 13.45
N VAL A 464 8.42 10.89 13.51
CA VAL A 464 9.46 10.90 12.46
C VAL A 464 9.71 9.45 12.02
N PRO A 465 9.67 9.13 10.72
CA PRO A 465 9.65 10.08 9.61
C PRO A 465 8.29 10.74 9.38
N ILE A 466 8.35 12.03 9.03
CA ILE A 466 7.21 12.80 8.56
C ILE A 466 6.92 12.46 7.10
N TRP A 467 5.64 12.28 6.79
CA TRP A 467 5.14 11.97 5.47
C TRP A 467 4.09 13.02 5.07
N PRO A 468 3.70 13.07 3.79
CA PRO A 468 2.68 14.01 3.33
C PRO A 468 1.25 13.67 3.82
N GLY A 469 1.04 12.72 4.73
CA GLY A 469 -0.28 12.36 5.26
C GLY A 469 -1.01 11.25 4.50
N GLU A 470 -0.51 10.82 3.35
CA GLU A 470 -1.11 9.76 2.51
C GLU A 470 -0.34 8.43 2.57
N SER A 471 0.69 8.34 3.43
CA SER A 471 1.54 7.16 3.52
C SER A 471 0.96 6.15 4.49
N THR A 472 0.82 4.89 4.07
CA THR A 472 0.37 3.80 4.97
C THR A 472 1.29 3.61 6.17
N TRP A 473 2.55 4.06 6.12
CA TRP A 473 3.47 4.01 7.25
C TRP A 473 2.99 4.83 8.46
N GLU A 474 2.22 5.90 8.23
CA GLU A 474 1.67 6.74 9.30
C GLU A 474 0.56 6.05 10.09
N SER A 475 0.02 4.94 9.60
CA SER A 475 -0.94 4.12 10.36
C SER A 475 -0.34 3.51 11.63
N ILE A 476 0.99 3.34 11.68
CA ILE A 476 1.72 2.96 12.91
C ILE A 476 1.56 4.08 13.97
N TYR A 477 1.65 5.34 13.55
CA TYR A 477 1.52 6.48 14.45
C TYR A 477 0.09 6.62 14.97
N GLN A 478 -0.90 6.42 14.10
CA GLN A 478 -2.31 6.39 14.49
C GLN A 478 -2.57 5.35 15.58
N TYR A 479 -2.04 4.13 15.42
CA TYR A 479 -2.18 3.07 16.41
C TYR A 479 -1.64 3.48 17.79
N TYR A 480 -0.47 4.09 17.85
CA TYR A 480 0.10 4.54 19.12
C TYR A 480 -0.54 5.81 19.68
N ALA A 481 -1.01 6.73 18.82
CA ALA A 481 -1.74 7.91 19.24
C ALA A 481 -3.06 7.52 19.94
N LEU A 482 -3.76 6.51 19.42
CA LEU A 482 -4.95 5.94 20.06
C LEU A 482 -4.64 5.37 21.45
N GLN A 483 -3.49 4.71 21.63
CA GLN A 483 -3.10 4.16 22.94
C GLN A 483 -2.66 5.23 23.94
N SER A 484 -1.93 6.25 23.50
CA SER A 484 -1.37 7.27 24.39
C SER A 484 -2.36 8.39 24.72
N GLY A 485 -3.36 8.60 23.85
CA GLY A 485 -4.27 9.74 23.91
C GLY A 485 -3.56 11.07 23.62
N VAL A 486 -2.32 11.04 23.10
CA VAL A 486 -1.53 12.25 22.82
C VAL A 486 -1.70 12.66 21.37
N PRO A 487 -2.23 13.87 21.10
CA PRO A 487 -2.40 14.37 19.75
C PRO A 487 -1.08 14.57 18.98
N MET A 488 -1.06 14.15 17.71
CA MET A 488 0.08 14.32 16.81
C MET A 488 -0.21 15.31 15.67
N ILE A 489 0.84 16.00 15.20
CA ILE A 489 0.71 17.00 14.12
C ILE A 489 0.66 16.38 12.71
N ASN A 490 1.14 15.15 12.56
CA ASN A 490 1.00 14.32 11.36
C ASN A 490 -0.07 13.24 11.55
N GLY A 491 -0.39 12.47 10.51
CA GLY A 491 -1.52 11.54 10.51
C GLY A 491 -1.65 10.79 9.19
N TYR A 492 -2.66 9.93 9.06
CA TYR A 492 -2.89 9.19 7.81
C TYR A 492 -4.33 9.38 7.31
N SER A 493 -4.48 10.08 6.19
CA SER A 493 -5.77 10.35 5.56
C SER A 493 -5.71 10.20 4.04
N PRO A 494 -6.75 9.59 3.41
CA PRO A 494 -6.86 9.58 1.95
C PRO A 494 -7.21 10.96 1.35
N VAL A 495 -7.50 11.96 2.19
CA VAL A 495 -7.94 13.31 1.81
C VAL A 495 -7.14 14.35 2.59
N VAL A 496 -5.83 14.41 2.38
CA VAL A 496 -4.95 15.36 3.08
C VAL A 496 -5.18 16.79 2.59
N SER A 497 -5.18 17.74 3.53
CA SER A 497 -5.30 19.17 3.21
C SER A 497 -4.02 19.70 2.55
N LYS A 498 -4.17 20.60 1.57
CA LYS A 498 -3.02 21.27 0.95
C LYS A 498 -2.23 22.09 1.98
N LYS A 499 -2.92 22.65 2.97
CA LYS A 499 -2.32 23.46 4.03
C LYS A 499 -1.36 22.64 4.91
N HIS A 500 -1.72 21.40 5.25
CA HIS A 500 -0.80 20.48 5.93
C HIS A 500 0.50 20.28 5.15
N ILE A 501 0.40 20.07 3.84
CA ILE A 501 1.55 19.87 2.96
C ILE A 501 2.48 21.09 2.96
N ASP A 502 1.89 22.27 2.75
CA ASP A 502 2.65 23.51 2.54
C ASP A 502 3.19 24.10 3.86
N GLU A 503 2.45 23.98 4.97
CA GLU A 503 2.78 24.60 6.26
C GLU A 503 3.41 23.66 7.29
N ILE A 504 3.24 22.33 7.17
CA ILE A 504 3.82 21.35 8.10
C ILE A 504 4.82 20.43 7.39
N PHE A 505 4.39 19.67 6.38
CA PHE A 505 5.21 18.62 5.77
C PHE A 505 6.50 19.18 5.16
N TRP A 506 6.41 20.05 4.15
CA TRP A 506 7.61 20.58 3.48
C TRP A 506 8.53 21.37 4.42
N PRO A 507 8.01 22.23 5.33
CA PRO A 507 8.84 22.92 6.31
C PRO A 507 9.60 22.00 7.27
N LEU A 508 9.02 20.86 7.66
CA LEU A 508 9.62 19.92 8.61
C LEU A 508 10.31 18.70 7.94
N PHE A 509 10.20 18.55 6.62
CA PHE A 509 10.65 17.36 5.89
C PHE A 509 12.12 16.99 6.14
N THR A 510 13.01 17.96 6.35
CA THR A 510 14.45 17.68 6.56
C THR A 510 14.75 16.95 7.87
N ILE A 511 13.82 16.98 8.84
CA ILE A 511 13.92 16.20 10.08
C ILE A 511 13.99 14.70 9.78
N ASN A 512 13.45 14.25 8.63
CA ASN A 512 13.61 12.87 8.16
C ASN A 512 15.07 12.45 7.95
N SER A 513 15.99 13.40 7.83
CA SER A 513 17.42 13.09 7.78
C SER A 513 18.17 13.63 9.00
N GLY A 514 17.44 13.97 10.06
CA GLY A 514 17.95 14.53 11.32
C GLY A 514 18.40 15.98 11.24
N ASP A 515 18.15 16.67 10.13
CA ASP A 515 18.42 18.10 10.00
C ASP A 515 17.29 18.89 10.67
N LEU A 516 17.53 19.27 11.93
CA LEU A 516 16.64 20.11 12.72
C LEU A 516 17.27 21.50 12.92
N SER A 517 16.77 22.50 12.21
CA SER A 517 17.23 23.89 12.33
C SER A 517 16.46 24.68 13.40
N GLU A 518 17.03 25.80 13.85
CA GLU A 518 16.36 26.75 14.75
C GLU A 518 14.97 27.17 14.25
N ALA A 519 14.85 27.53 12.96
CA ALA A 519 13.58 27.92 12.35
C ALA A 519 12.51 26.80 12.38
N GLN A 520 12.93 25.54 12.31
CA GLN A 520 12.03 24.39 12.43
C GLN A 520 11.63 24.16 13.89
N VAL A 521 12.55 24.35 14.83
CA VAL A 521 12.25 24.29 16.27
C VAL A 521 11.26 25.39 16.65
N ASP A 522 11.41 26.60 16.12
CA ASP A 522 10.45 27.69 16.31
C ASP A 522 9.09 27.39 15.69
N LEU A 523 9.06 26.70 14.54
CA LEU A 523 7.82 26.19 13.98
C LEU A 523 7.18 25.15 14.92
N LEU A 524 7.93 24.16 15.40
CA LEU A 524 7.43 23.15 16.33
C LEU A 524 6.87 23.77 17.61
N ARG A 525 7.56 24.74 18.20
CA ARG A 525 7.10 25.49 19.38
C ARG A 525 5.82 26.27 19.10
N ARG A 526 5.73 26.97 17.95
CA ARG A 526 4.50 27.67 17.53
C ARG A 526 3.31 26.73 17.34
N LEU A 527 3.58 25.50 16.91
CA LEU A 527 2.58 24.44 16.78
C LEU A 527 2.29 23.74 18.12
N ASN A 528 2.86 24.19 19.25
CA ASN A 528 2.73 23.57 20.57
C ASN A 528 3.25 22.11 20.60
N VAL A 529 4.24 21.77 19.78
CA VAL A 529 4.90 20.46 19.82
C VAL A 529 5.92 20.45 20.95
N GLY A 530 5.76 19.54 21.90
CA GLY A 530 6.70 19.37 23.03
C GLY A 530 7.66 18.19 22.85
N HIS A 531 7.27 17.21 22.02
CA HIS A 531 7.98 15.94 21.89
C HIS A 531 8.13 15.52 20.43
N VAL A 532 9.20 14.79 20.15
CA VAL A 532 9.48 14.16 18.86
C VAL A 532 9.70 12.67 19.10
N ILE A 533 9.03 11.82 18.35
CA ILE A 533 9.23 10.36 18.38
C ILE A 533 9.87 9.93 17.07
N PHE A 534 10.99 9.24 17.17
CA PHE A 534 11.65 8.63 16.03
C PHE A 534 11.31 7.14 15.95
N HIS A 535 10.73 6.74 14.83
CA HIS A 535 10.35 5.37 14.48
C HIS A 535 11.37 4.78 13.52
N GLU A 536 12.38 4.10 14.04
CA GLU A 536 13.42 3.50 13.22
C GLU A 536 12.88 2.41 12.28
N GLU A 537 11.81 1.74 12.69
CA GLU A 537 11.08 0.73 11.93
C GLU A 537 10.26 1.28 10.76
N ALA A 538 9.97 2.59 10.76
CA ALA A 538 9.14 3.25 9.76
C ALA A 538 9.96 4.00 8.68
N TYR A 539 11.22 3.61 8.47
CA TYR A 539 12.19 4.25 7.56
C TYR A 539 12.47 3.43 6.28
N PRO A 540 11.53 3.33 5.32
CA PRO A 540 11.86 2.78 4.01
C PRO A 540 12.81 3.73 3.24
N THR A 541 13.51 3.20 2.23
CA THR A 541 14.45 3.95 1.37
C THR A 541 13.83 5.15 0.64
N LYS A 542 12.49 5.25 0.60
CA LYS A 542 11.75 6.40 0.05
C LYS A 542 11.88 7.66 0.92
N VAL A 543 12.15 7.53 2.22
CA VAL A 543 12.20 8.65 3.18
C VAL A 543 13.45 9.49 3.00
N SER A 544 14.60 8.84 2.85
CA SER A 544 15.90 9.49 2.74
C SER A 544 16.83 8.66 1.88
N ALA A 545 17.75 9.34 1.18
CA ALA A 545 18.85 8.71 0.45
C ALA A 545 19.89 8.07 1.37
N TYR A 546 19.71 8.11 2.69
CA TYR A 546 20.58 7.54 3.70
C TYR A 546 19.79 6.71 4.74
N PRO A 547 20.43 5.79 5.47
CA PRO A 547 19.78 4.97 6.49
C PRO A 547 19.20 5.80 7.65
N SER A 548 18.21 5.23 8.34
CA SER A 548 17.61 5.81 9.56
C SER A 548 18.66 6.16 10.62
N SER A 549 19.73 5.38 10.73
CA SER A 549 20.82 5.60 11.68
C SER A 549 21.56 6.92 11.49
N LEU A 550 21.61 7.48 10.27
CA LEU A 550 22.12 8.84 10.05
C LEU A 550 21.20 9.87 10.72
N ALA A 551 19.90 9.76 10.46
CA ALA A 551 18.90 10.67 11.00
C ALA A 551 18.89 10.63 12.54
N LEU A 552 18.86 9.41 13.12
CA LEU A 552 18.88 9.22 14.57
C LEU A 552 20.13 9.83 15.21
N ARG A 553 21.33 9.57 14.67
CA ARG A 553 22.59 10.13 15.23
C ARG A 553 22.60 11.67 15.18
N ARG A 554 22.04 12.27 14.11
CA ARG A 554 21.88 13.72 14.00
C ARG A 554 20.87 14.27 15.01
N LEU A 555 19.75 13.59 15.24
CA LEU A 555 18.77 13.99 16.26
C LEU A 555 19.35 13.86 17.68
N LEU A 556 20.10 12.79 17.97
CA LEU A 556 20.83 12.63 19.24
C LEU A 556 21.86 13.74 19.46
N ALA A 557 22.53 14.18 18.39
CA ALA A 557 23.49 15.28 18.41
C ALA A 557 22.84 16.68 18.39
N SER A 558 21.54 16.79 18.13
CA SER A 558 20.85 18.08 18.00
C SER A 558 20.85 18.84 19.34
N PRO A 559 21.24 20.12 19.38
CA PRO A 559 21.21 20.93 20.60
C PRO A 559 19.78 21.24 21.08
N TYR A 560 18.78 21.02 20.23
CA TYR A 560 17.37 21.31 20.51
C TYR A 560 16.59 20.13 21.07
N LEU A 561 17.21 18.94 21.17
CA LEU A 561 16.55 17.71 21.62
C LEU A 561 17.28 17.06 22.79
N GLU A 562 16.51 16.70 23.80
CA GLU A 562 16.93 15.84 24.91
C GLU A 562 16.29 14.46 24.75
N LEU A 563 17.10 13.39 24.82
CA LEU A 563 16.57 12.03 24.80
C LEU A 563 15.93 11.71 26.16
N VAL A 564 14.61 11.51 26.17
CA VAL A 564 13.85 11.19 27.39
C VAL A 564 13.81 9.70 27.64
N LYS A 565 13.59 8.91 26.58
CA LYS A 565 13.45 7.46 26.68
C LYS A 565 13.86 6.76 25.39
N ARG A 566 14.62 5.68 25.55
CA ARG A 566 14.95 4.70 24.51
C ARG A 566 14.15 3.43 24.78
N ALA A 567 13.37 2.99 23.80
CA ALA A 567 12.67 1.71 23.81
C ALA A 567 12.62 1.19 22.36
N GLU A 568 13.76 0.67 21.89
CA GLU A 568 13.96 0.28 20.49
C GLU A 568 12.79 -0.53 19.92
N PRO A 569 12.39 -0.24 18.66
CA PRO A 569 12.98 0.72 17.70
C PRO A 569 12.59 2.20 17.91
N LEU A 570 11.93 2.53 19.02
CA LEU A 570 11.39 3.86 19.28
C LEU A 570 12.31 4.72 20.14
N TRP A 571 12.38 6.01 19.81
CA TRP A 571 13.16 7.00 20.54
C TRP A 571 12.33 8.25 20.83
N LEU A 572 12.17 8.58 22.11
CA LEU A 572 11.39 9.73 22.56
C LEU A 572 12.33 10.88 22.92
N PHE A 573 12.17 11.98 22.21
CA PHE A 573 12.87 13.24 22.46
C PHE A 573 11.92 14.29 23.01
N LYS A 574 12.43 15.13 23.90
CA LYS A 574 11.80 16.37 24.35
C LYS A 574 12.46 17.55 23.67
N ILE A 575 11.67 18.50 23.20
CA ILE A 575 12.17 19.78 22.68
C ILE A 575 12.54 20.66 23.88
N VAL A 576 13.80 21.08 23.95
CA VAL A 576 14.30 21.94 25.03
C VAL A 576 14.04 23.42 24.73
N GLU A 577 13.85 24.23 25.77
CA GLU A 577 13.62 25.68 25.63
C GLU A 577 14.87 26.41 25.14
N ASN A 578 16.03 26.05 25.68
CA ASN A 578 17.33 26.61 25.32
C ASN A 578 18.21 25.52 24.72
N GLU A 579 19.08 25.90 23.79
CA GLU A 579 20.08 24.99 23.23
C GLU A 579 20.90 24.36 24.35
N THR A 580 20.98 23.03 24.32
CA THR A 580 21.88 22.30 25.20
C THR A 580 23.27 22.37 24.59
N PRO A 581 24.32 22.73 25.35
CA PRO A 581 25.69 22.68 24.85
C PRO A 581 26.04 21.26 24.44
N LYS A 582 26.09 21.01 23.13
CA LYS A 582 26.59 19.75 22.54
C LYS A 582 27.76 20.12 21.64
N GLU A 583 28.80 19.28 21.63
CA GLU A 583 29.87 19.47 20.67
C GLU A 583 29.29 19.44 19.25
N ALA A 584 29.63 20.45 18.45
CA ALA A 584 29.26 20.53 17.04
C ALA A 584 30.04 19.45 16.25
N ARG A 585 29.67 18.19 16.43
CA ARG A 585 30.25 17.07 15.71
C ARG A 585 29.52 16.93 14.38
N GLN A 586 30.25 17.04 13.27
CA GLN A 586 29.69 16.78 11.95
C GLN A 586 29.29 15.30 11.87
N VAL A 587 27.99 15.00 11.89
CA VAL A 587 27.48 13.62 11.77
C VAL A 587 27.22 13.30 10.29
N THR A 588 28.05 12.44 9.72
CA THR A 588 28.01 12.02 8.31
C THR A 588 27.75 10.51 8.20
N SER A 589 27.49 10.03 6.99
CA SER A 589 27.23 8.61 6.71
C SER A 589 28.33 8.03 5.82
N PRO A 590 28.77 6.79 6.07
CA PRO A 590 29.70 6.10 5.19
C PRO A 590 29.03 5.62 3.89
N ILE A 591 27.70 5.76 3.74
CA ILE A 591 26.97 5.34 2.55
C ILE A 591 27.32 6.22 1.34
N GLY A 592 27.67 5.58 0.24
CA GLY A 592 27.77 6.21 -1.08
C GLY A 592 26.53 5.95 -1.93
N VAL A 593 26.17 6.91 -2.76
CA VAL A 593 24.99 6.86 -3.64
C VAL A 593 25.44 6.91 -5.10
N LEU A 594 24.97 5.96 -5.91
CA LEU A 594 25.31 5.88 -7.33
C LEU A 594 24.06 6.09 -8.20
N TYR A 595 24.18 6.95 -9.21
CA TYR A 595 23.21 7.07 -10.28
C TYR A 595 23.84 6.78 -11.63
N GLN A 596 23.21 5.87 -12.38
CA GLN A 596 23.54 5.59 -13.77
C GLN A 596 22.98 6.71 -14.66
N ALA A 597 23.83 7.38 -15.44
CA ALA A 597 23.46 8.61 -16.14
C ALA A 597 22.41 8.35 -17.23
N GLU A 598 22.44 7.18 -17.85
CA GLU A 598 21.46 6.73 -18.85
C GLU A 598 20.11 6.36 -18.23
N ARG A 599 20.03 6.15 -16.91
CA ARG A 599 18.79 5.91 -16.16
C ARG A 599 18.21 7.18 -15.51
N LEU A 600 18.97 8.27 -15.47
CA LEU A 600 18.45 9.59 -15.08
C LEU A 600 17.45 10.12 -16.13
N HIS A 601 16.71 11.17 -15.78
CA HIS A 601 15.73 11.76 -16.68
C HIS A 601 16.44 12.33 -17.92
N ARG A 602 16.32 11.62 -19.05
CA ARG A 602 16.94 12.00 -20.32
C ARG A 602 16.10 13.08 -21.00
N ILE A 603 16.74 14.17 -21.39
CA ILE A 603 16.10 15.26 -22.13
C ILE A 603 16.54 15.19 -23.59
N ASN A 604 17.85 15.27 -23.85
CA ASN A 604 18.40 15.18 -25.20
C ASN A 604 19.50 14.12 -25.36
N GLY A 605 20.01 13.57 -24.25
CA GLY A 605 21.02 12.53 -24.30
C GLY A 605 20.44 11.19 -24.76
N LYS A 606 21.25 10.43 -25.50
CA LYS A 606 20.89 9.09 -26.00
C LYS A 606 21.60 8.04 -25.17
N ALA A 607 20.88 7.06 -24.63
CA ALA A 607 21.49 5.89 -24.03
C ALA A 607 22.10 5.03 -25.15
N VAL A 608 23.38 4.70 -25.03
CA VAL A 608 24.12 3.89 -26.01
C VAL A 608 24.86 2.75 -25.30
N MET A 609 25.05 1.64 -26.01
CA MET A 609 25.93 0.57 -25.54
C MET A 609 27.38 1.05 -25.56
N ASP A 610 28.11 0.81 -24.48
CA ASP A 610 29.48 1.23 -24.29
C ASP A 610 30.21 0.22 -23.40
N GLU A 611 31.06 -0.63 -23.99
CA GLU A 611 31.78 -1.69 -23.26
C GLU A 611 32.76 -1.15 -22.21
N ASP A 612 33.20 0.11 -22.33
CA ASP A 612 34.10 0.76 -21.37
C ASP A 612 33.34 1.42 -20.20
N ALA A 613 32.01 1.53 -20.28
CA ALA A 613 31.15 1.92 -19.17
C ALA A 613 31.00 0.76 -18.17
N ILE A 614 30.79 1.06 -16.90
CA ILE A 614 30.83 0.03 -15.84
C ILE A 614 29.69 -1.00 -16.04
N ASN A 615 28.52 -0.54 -16.47
CA ASN A 615 27.35 -1.40 -16.71
C ASN A 615 27.12 -1.75 -18.20
N GLY A 616 28.07 -1.41 -19.06
CA GLY A 616 27.97 -1.63 -20.51
C GLY A 616 27.11 -0.60 -21.26
N ALA A 617 26.64 0.47 -20.60
CA ALA A 617 25.86 1.53 -21.23
C ALA A 617 26.30 2.92 -20.72
N ALA A 618 26.09 3.94 -21.55
CA ALA A 618 26.37 5.33 -21.19
C ALA A 618 25.36 6.28 -21.82
N LEU A 619 25.24 7.47 -21.24
CA LEU A 619 24.53 8.59 -21.85
C LEU A 619 25.48 9.34 -22.80
N MET A 620 25.12 9.39 -24.09
CA MET A 620 25.90 10.09 -25.11
C MET A 620 25.20 11.39 -25.56
N GLY A 621 25.99 12.42 -25.83
CA GLY A 621 25.54 13.67 -26.45
C GLY A 621 26.59 14.28 -27.37
N ALA A 622 26.12 14.96 -28.43
CA ALA A 622 26.91 15.76 -29.36
C ALA A 622 26.01 16.88 -29.94
N LEU A 623 26.57 18.03 -30.30
CA LEU A 623 25.82 19.04 -31.07
C LEU A 623 25.80 18.68 -32.55
N GLU A 624 24.62 18.69 -33.16
CA GLU A 624 24.48 18.61 -34.61
C GLU A 624 24.76 19.98 -35.28
N LYS A 625 25.03 19.97 -36.58
CA LYS A 625 25.34 21.20 -37.33
C LYS A 625 24.14 22.15 -37.32
N GLY A 626 24.32 23.34 -36.75
CA GLY A 626 23.26 24.35 -36.62
C GLY A 626 22.50 24.31 -35.29
N GLU A 627 22.83 23.40 -34.37
CA GLU A 627 22.24 23.39 -33.03
C GLU A 627 22.83 24.45 -32.09
N VAL A 628 22.01 24.88 -31.12
CA VAL A 628 22.40 25.86 -30.10
C VAL A 628 23.25 25.19 -29.02
N LYS A 629 24.38 25.81 -28.63
CA LYS A 629 25.23 25.36 -27.52
C LYS A 629 24.47 25.38 -26.19
N GLY A 630 24.80 24.45 -25.28
CA GLY A 630 24.17 24.40 -23.95
C GLY A 630 22.94 23.49 -23.88
N LYS A 631 22.83 22.52 -24.80
CA LYS A 631 21.74 21.55 -24.82
C LYS A 631 21.89 20.58 -23.64
N ILE A 632 20.90 20.54 -22.76
CA ILE A 632 20.90 19.63 -21.60
C ILE A 632 20.72 18.19 -22.05
N LEU A 633 21.59 17.28 -21.61
CA LEU A 633 21.50 15.86 -21.94
C LEU A 633 20.57 15.12 -20.97
N ASN A 634 20.76 15.33 -19.67
CA ASN A 634 19.95 14.75 -18.61
C ASN A 634 19.78 15.69 -17.41
N SER A 635 18.79 15.38 -16.58
CA SER A 635 18.55 15.95 -15.26
C SER A 635 18.08 14.87 -14.27
N GLY A 636 17.97 15.23 -12.99
CA GLY A 636 17.51 14.32 -11.94
C GLY A 636 18.63 13.79 -11.04
N PRO A 637 18.30 12.93 -10.06
CA PRO A 637 17.01 12.25 -9.87
C PRO A 637 15.97 13.05 -9.06
N TYR A 638 16.26 14.29 -8.66
CA TYR A 638 15.40 15.07 -7.74
C TYR A 638 15.30 14.47 -6.33
N ALA A 639 16.30 13.67 -5.93
CA ALA A 639 16.36 13.08 -4.61
C ALA A 639 16.73 14.12 -3.55
N THR A 640 16.18 13.99 -2.34
CA THR A 640 16.53 14.86 -1.22
C THR A 640 17.80 14.36 -0.53
N PHE A 641 18.76 15.27 -0.39
CA PHE A 641 19.99 15.04 0.37
C PHE A 641 19.97 15.90 1.63
N PRO A 642 20.50 15.38 2.75
CA PRO A 642 20.57 16.16 3.97
C PRO A 642 21.70 17.19 3.93
N SER A 643 21.72 18.08 4.90
CA SER A 643 22.73 19.10 5.04
C SER A 643 24.13 18.49 5.22
N GLY A 644 25.14 19.19 4.73
CA GLY A 644 26.53 18.75 4.78
C GLY A 644 27.32 19.06 3.51
N ARG A 645 28.61 18.72 3.55
CA ARG A 645 29.53 18.83 2.42
C ARG A 645 29.60 17.51 1.67
N TYR A 646 29.58 17.59 0.35
CA TYR A 646 29.54 16.44 -0.55
C TYR A 646 30.55 16.54 -1.67
N LYS A 647 30.90 15.37 -2.21
CA LYS A 647 31.61 15.17 -3.47
C LYS A 647 30.69 14.42 -4.43
N ALA A 648 30.48 14.97 -5.63
CA ALA A 648 29.84 14.28 -6.74
C ALA A 648 30.88 14.02 -7.84
N SER A 649 31.18 12.75 -8.08
CA SER A 649 32.16 12.30 -9.07
C SER A 649 31.43 11.80 -10.32
N PHE A 650 31.58 12.54 -11.42
CA PHE A 650 31.04 12.19 -12.72
C PHE A 650 32.07 11.39 -13.50
N ARG A 651 31.69 10.19 -13.96
CA ARG A 651 32.55 9.37 -14.82
C ARG A 651 32.25 9.67 -16.29
N VAL A 652 33.18 10.34 -16.97
CA VAL A 652 32.98 10.92 -18.31
C VAL A 652 34.11 10.60 -19.27
N LYS A 653 33.81 10.53 -20.57
CA LYS A 653 34.82 10.49 -21.65
C LYS A 653 34.39 11.32 -22.85
N VAL A 654 35.36 11.62 -23.71
CA VAL A 654 35.16 12.31 -24.99
C VAL A 654 35.67 11.44 -26.13
N ALA A 655 35.01 11.50 -27.29
CA ALA A 655 35.45 10.76 -28.49
C ALA A 655 36.78 11.30 -29.05
N ASP A 656 36.97 12.62 -29.01
CA ASP A 656 38.17 13.30 -29.50
C ASP A 656 38.58 14.40 -28.52
N ASN A 657 39.82 14.35 -28.03
CA ASN A 657 40.39 15.31 -27.09
C ASN A 657 41.37 16.31 -27.73
N SER A 658 41.54 16.28 -29.05
CA SER A 658 42.49 17.13 -29.79
C SER A 658 42.00 18.57 -29.98
N CYS A 659 40.69 18.82 -29.83
CA CYS A 659 40.11 20.15 -29.92
C CYS A 659 40.27 20.99 -28.63
N HIS A 660 40.12 22.32 -28.76
CA HIS A 660 40.24 23.27 -27.64
C HIS A 660 38.91 23.94 -27.26
N GLU A 661 37.80 23.51 -27.88
CA GLU A 661 36.47 24.02 -27.57
C GLU A 661 35.89 23.40 -26.28
N ASN A 662 34.94 24.10 -25.65
CA ASN A 662 34.15 23.54 -24.56
C ASN A 662 33.22 22.47 -25.13
N VAL A 663 33.21 21.28 -24.52
CA VAL A 663 32.46 20.11 -25.02
C VAL A 663 31.38 19.64 -24.07
N LEU A 664 31.62 19.76 -22.77
CA LEU A 664 30.74 19.23 -21.73
C LEU A 664 30.70 20.21 -20.56
N SER A 665 29.50 20.52 -20.07
CA SER A 665 29.34 21.14 -18.75
C SER A 665 28.62 20.18 -17.81
N LEU A 666 29.16 20.05 -16.60
CA LEU A 666 28.60 19.24 -15.52
C LEU A 666 28.15 20.17 -14.42
N ASN A 667 26.99 19.88 -13.84
CA ASN A 667 26.36 20.74 -12.87
C ASN A 667 25.66 19.94 -11.76
N VAL A 668 25.90 20.34 -10.52
CA VAL A 668 25.09 19.99 -9.36
C VAL A 668 24.18 21.16 -9.06
N SER A 669 22.88 20.93 -9.04
CA SER A 669 21.90 21.99 -8.77
C SER A 669 20.87 21.57 -7.74
N GLY A 670 20.35 22.55 -7.01
CA GLY A 670 19.30 22.40 -6.02
C GLY A 670 18.05 23.21 -6.39
N ALA A 671 16.96 22.96 -5.66
CA ALA A 671 15.67 23.65 -5.80
C ALA A 671 15.11 23.59 -7.23
N SER A 672 15.01 22.37 -7.77
CA SER A 672 14.55 22.10 -9.13
C SER A 672 15.36 22.86 -10.20
N GLY A 673 16.66 23.04 -9.95
CA GLY A 673 17.58 23.71 -10.86
C GLY A 673 17.74 25.20 -10.71
N ARG A 674 17.03 25.83 -9.78
CA ARG A 674 17.09 27.29 -9.60
C ARG A 674 18.39 27.74 -8.94
N ILE A 675 19.10 26.83 -8.29
CA ILE A 675 20.36 27.13 -7.59
C ILE A 675 21.46 26.23 -8.15
N ASN A 676 22.47 26.84 -8.76
CA ASN A 676 23.71 26.16 -9.10
C ASN A 676 24.57 26.03 -7.84
N LEU A 677 24.83 24.79 -7.41
CA LEU A 677 25.64 24.50 -6.22
C LEU A 677 27.11 24.29 -6.57
N ALA A 678 27.37 23.64 -7.70
CA ALA A 678 28.69 23.47 -8.28
C ALA A 678 28.57 23.22 -9.79
N SER A 679 29.53 23.70 -10.55
CA SER A 679 29.60 23.43 -11.98
C SER A 679 31.03 23.47 -12.49
N VAL A 680 31.31 22.66 -13.51
CA VAL A 680 32.54 22.71 -14.28
C VAL A 680 32.20 22.66 -15.76
N THR A 681 33.00 23.36 -16.56
CA THR A 681 32.94 23.29 -18.02
C THR A 681 34.27 22.73 -18.51
N LEU A 682 34.20 21.64 -19.26
CA LEU A 682 35.33 20.88 -19.76
C LEU A 682 35.52 21.16 -21.24
N LYS A 683 36.78 21.38 -21.62
CA LYS A 683 37.27 21.40 -23.00
C LYS A 683 37.69 20.00 -23.44
N CYS A 684 37.84 19.77 -24.74
CA CYS A 684 38.36 18.49 -25.23
C CYS A 684 39.75 18.21 -24.64
N SER A 685 40.60 19.23 -24.57
CA SER A 685 41.95 19.15 -23.98
C SER A 685 42.00 18.83 -22.48
N ASP A 686 40.87 18.90 -21.76
CA ASP A 686 40.82 18.55 -20.33
C ASP A 686 40.70 17.02 -20.12
N PHE A 687 40.47 16.26 -21.20
CA PHE A 687 40.44 14.80 -21.16
C PHE A 687 41.83 14.21 -21.42
N LYS A 688 42.29 13.35 -20.52
CA LYS A 688 43.63 12.74 -20.57
C LYS A 688 43.84 11.87 -21.82
N SER A 689 42.81 11.20 -22.29
CA SER A 689 42.87 10.33 -23.46
C SER A 689 41.51 10.23 -24.15
N PRO A 690 41.46 10.20 -25.49
CA PRO A 690 40.21 10.03 -26.22
C PRO A 690 39.66 8.60 -25.98
N GLY A 691 38.34 8.48 -25.88
CA GLY A 691 37.66 7.20 -25.68
C GLY A 691 37.85 6.57 -24.29
N LYS A 692 38.57 7.21 -23.36
CA LYS A 692 38.80 6.68 -22.01
C LYS A 692 38.10 7.52 -20.94
N TYR A 693 37.44 6.81 -20.02
CA TYR A 693 36.74 7.43 -18.91
C TYR A 693 37.71 8.00 -17.87
N GLN A 694 37.36 9.18 -17.37
CA GLN A 694 37.99 9.81 -16.22
C GLN A 694 36.90 10.32 -15.27
N ASN A 695 37.26 10.45 -14.00
CA ASN A 695 36.38 11.02 -12.99
C ASN A 695 36.60 12.53 -12.90
N VAL A 696 35.50 13.28 -12.88
CA VAL A 696 35.48 14.72 -12.64
C VAL A 696 34.65 14.96 -11.39
N THR A 697 35.28 15.44 -10.32
CA THR A 697 34.65 15.60 -9.01
C THR A 697 34.27 17.07 -8.76
N LEU A 698 33.03 17.28 -8.34
CA LEU A 698 32.50 18.56 -7.89
C LEU A 698 32.26 18.50 -6.38
N GLU A 699 32.83 19.46 -5.64
CA GLU A 699 32.51 19.67 -4.23
C GLU A 699 31.39 20.69 -4.09
N TYR A 700 30.45 20.42 -3.18
CA TYR A 700 29.34 21.35 -2.88
C TYR A 700 28.89 21.21 -1.44
N ASN A 701 28.21 22.24 -0.94
CA ASN A 701 27.70 22.32 0.42
C ASN A 701 26.19 22.55 0.43
N LEU A 702 25.49 21.80 1.27
CA LEU A 702 24.05 21.93 1.49
C LEU A 702 23.81 22.52 2.88
N ALA A 703 23.22 23.72 2.91
CA ALA A 703 22.89 24.40 4.17
C ALA A 703 21.75 23.68 4.93
N PRO A 704 21.72 23.73 6.27
CA PRO A 704 20.63 23.16 7.06
C PRO A 704 19.30 23.89 6.85
N GLY A 705 18.19 23.26 7.27
CA GLY A 705 16.85 23.86 7.27
C GLY A 705 16.16 23.96 5.91
N LYS A 706 16.70 23.30 4.87
CA LYS A 706 16.10 23.28 3.53
C LYS A 706 16.06 21.87 2.95
N ALA A 707 14.91 21.48 2.41
CA ALA A 707 14.74 20.24 1.66
C ALA A 707 15.45 20.32 0.31
N TRP A 708 16.73 19.99 0.27
CA TRP A 708 17.54 20.05 -0.95
C TRP A 708 17.21 18.90 -1.88
N GLN A 709 16.27 19.12 -2.80
CA GLN A 709 16.11 18.27 -3.99
C GLN A 709 17.26 18.55 -4.96
N ILE A 710 18.16 17.58 -5.10
CA ILE A 710 19.39 17.69 -5.89
C ILE A 710 19.22 17.05 -7.26
N GLU A 711 19.80 17.71 -8.25
CA GLU A 711 19.92 17.22 -9.61
C GLU A 711 21.36 17.26 -10.08
N TYR A 712 21.77 16.17 -10.73
CA TYR A 712 23.06 16.03 -11.40
C TYR A 712 22.80 16.12 -12.91
N ARG A 713 23.31 17.19 -13.51
CA ARG A 713 22.99 17.57 -14.88
C ARG A 713 24.24 17.56 -15.74
N SER A 714 24.07 17.21 -17.00
CA SER A 714 25.11 17.35 -18.01
C SER A 714 24.57 18.09 -19.23
N PHE A 715 25.41 18.91 -19.84
CA PHE A 715 25.09 19.75 -21.00
C PHE A 715 26.16 19.56 -22.06
N VAL A 716 25.74 19.41 -23.31
CA VAL A 716 26.66 19.36 -24.45
C VAL A 716 26.90 20.77 -25.00
N LEU A 717 28.17 21.08 -25.25
CA LEU A 717 28.65 22.41 -25.68
C LEU A 717 29.41 22.39 -27.01
N GLY A 718 29.86 21.21 -27.46
CA GLY A 718 30.68 21.03 -28.65
C GLY A 718 30.16 19.94 -29.57
N HIS A 719 30.83 19.76 -30.71
CA HIS A 719 30.44 18.81 -31.75
C HIS A 719 31.01 17.41 -31.53
N THR A 720 32.12 17.29 -30.81
CA THR A 720 32.68 15.97 -30.48
C THR A 720 31.75 15.24 -29.49
N PRO A 721 31.43 13.95 -29.73
CA PRO A 721 30.62 13.18 -28.80
C PRO A 721 31.25 13.07 -27.40
N VAL A 722 30.42 13.30 -26.39
CA VAL A 722 30.74 13.11 -24.97
C VAL A 722 29.86 12.02 -24.38
N TYR A 723 30.41 11.26 -23.44
CA TYR A 723 29.75 10.13 -22.81
C TYR A 723 29.82 10.30 -21.30
N ILE A 724 28.70 10.08 -20.63
CA ILE A 724 28.56 10.11 -19.17
C ILE A 724 28.07 8.73 -18.76
N ASP A 725 28.87 8.04 -17.95
CA ASP A 725 28.54 6.70 -17.43
C ASP A 725 27.70 6.84 -16.16
N SER A 726 28.26 7.46 -15.13
CA SER A 726 27.60 7.53 -13.82
C SER A 726 27.96 8.78 -13.03
N VAL A 727 27.18 9.03 -11.98
CA VAL A 727 27.44 10.03 -10.95
C VAL A 727 27.45 9.33 -9.60
N TYR A 728 28.60 9.37 -8.93
CA TYR A 728 28.82 8.79 -7.60
C TYR A 728 28.92 9.88 -6.54
N ILE A 729 28.16 9.76 -5.46
CA ILE A 729 28.01 10.79 -4.42
C ILE A 729 28.38 10.25 -3.06
N ARG A 730 29.18 11.03 -2.32
CA ARG A 730 29.54 10.76 -0.93
C ARG A 730 29.67 12.06 -0.14
N PHE A 731 29.59 11.96 1.19
CA PHE A 731 30.03 13.03 2.08
C PHE A 731 31.51 13.34 1.84
N ALA A 732 31.88 14.62 1.89
CA ALA A 732 33.20 15.09 1.48
C ALA A 732 34.35 14.60 2.38
N ASP A 733 34.03 14.29 3.65
CA ASP A 733 34.91 13.77 4.71
C ASP A 733 35.05 12.24 4.72
N GLN A 734 34.27 11.51 3.91
CA GLN A 734 34.35 10.04 3.83
C GLN A 734 35.30 9.67 2.71
N ASP A 735 36.28 8.76 2.90
CA ASP A 735 37.22 8.36 1.84
C ASP A 735 37.00 6.92 1.37
N ASP A 736 37.16 6.66 0.08
CA ASP A 736 36.88 5.33 -0.51
C ASP A 736 37.95 4.29 -0.18
N ASN A 737 39.02 4.72 0.49
CA ASN A 737 40.06 3.86 1.05
C ASN A 737 39.71 3.35 2.46
N ASP A 738 38.60 3.80 3.04
CA ASP A 738 38.10 3.26 4.30
C ASP A 738 37.54 1.87 4.02
N PHE A 739 38.21 0.81 4.50
CA PHE A 739 37.76 -0.57 4.31
C PHE A 739 37.14 -1.20 5.55
N GLU A 740 36.81 -0.41 6.56
CA GLU A 740 36.11 -0.88 7.76
C GLU A 740 34.80 -0.10 7.92
N TYR A 741 33.71 -0.84 8.08
CA TYR A 741 32.39 -0.25 8.16
C TYR A 741 31.54 -0.91 9.25
N GLU A 742 31.11 -0.10 10.22
CA GLU A 742 30.20 -0.53 11.28
C GLU A 742 28.79 -0.78 10.71
N ALA A 743 28.19 -1.91 11.07
CA ALA A 743 26.94 -2.39 10.51
C ALA A 743 25.75 -1.50 10.88
N GLU A 744 25.77 -0.83 12.04
CA GLU A 744 24.73 0.11 12.44
C GLU A 744 24.68 1.37 11.55
N HIS A 745 25.69 1.60 10.70
CA HIS A 745 25.69 2.71 9.75
C HIS A 745 25.11 2.36 8.39
N PHE A 746 24.67 1.12 8.19
CA PHE A 746 24.13 0.62 6.92
C PHE A 746 22.60 0.68 6.91
N TYR A 747 22.01 0.35 5.76
CA TYR A 747 20.59 0.02 5.71
C TYR A 747 20.39 -1.36 6.36
N HIS A 748 19.43 -1.47 7.27
CA HIS A 748 19.13 -2.73 7.95
C HIS A 748 17.64 -2.90 8.22
N THR A 749 17.24 -4.15 8.49
CA THR A 749 15.87 -4.50 8.91
C THR A 749 15.79 -4.97 10.37
N GLY A 750 16.94 -5.05 11.04
CA GLY A 750 17.08 -5.32 12.47
C GLY A 750 17.08 -4.02 13.31
N ARG A 751 17.44 -4.15 14.59
CA ARG A 751 17.62 -3.04 15.53
C ARG A 751 19.09 -2.87 15.92
N VAL A 752 19.50 -1.65 16.21
CA VAL A 752 20.86 -1.39 16.71
C VAL A 752 20.88 -1.51 18.22
N VAL A 753 21.54 -2.55 18.74
CA VAL A 753 21.65 -2.81 20.18
C VAL A 753 23.01 -2.37 20.71
N THR A 754 23.07 -2.07 22.01
CA THR A 754 24.34 -1.90 22.71
C THR A 754 24.96 -3.26 22.97
N ASP A 755 26.23 -3.41 22.59
CA ASP A 755 26.97 -4.66 22.67
C ASP A 755 28.44 -4.37 22.96
N GLU A 756 28.86 -4.54 24.22
CA GLU A 756 30.23 -4.23 24.65
C GLU A 756 31.29 -5.12 23.98
N THR A 757 30.88 -6.25 23.39
CA THR A 757 31.77 -7.17 22.68
C THR A 757 31.93 -6.83 21.19
N ALA A 758 31.12 -5.91 20.68
CA ALA A 758 31.17 -5.42 19.31
C ALA A 758 32.15 -4.23 19.16
N SER A 759 32.62 -4.01 17.94
CA SER A 759 33.33 -2.77 17.59
C SER A 759 32.42 -1.57 17.86
N GLY A 760 32.99 -0.49 18.38
CA GLY A 760 32.20 0.71 18.72
C GLY A 760 31.13 0.52 19.81
N GLY A 761 31.04 -0.65 20.45
CA GLY A 761 30.08 -0.95 21.51
C GLY A 761 28.64 -1.16 21.02
N LYS A 762 28.43 -1.42 19.73
CA LYS A 762 27.11 -1.58 19.11
C LYS A 762 27.11 -2.66 18.05
N ALA A 763 25.95 -3.26 17.83
CA ALA A 763 25.74 -4.20 16.75
C ALA A 763 24.32 -4.10 16.21
N MET A 764 24.14 -4.48 14.95
CA MET A 764 22.82 -4.68 14.37
C MET A 764 22.33 -6.08 14.72
N GLU A 765 21.24 -6.17 15.47
CA GLU A 765 20.57 -7.40 15.86
C GLU A 765 19.32 -7.65 15.01
N GLY A 766 19.12 -8.88 14.52
CA GLY A 766 17.88 -9.27 13.85
C GLY A 766 17.51 -10.73 14.08
N THR A 767 16.22 -11.03 13.96
CA THR A 767 15.64 -12.36 14.18
C THR A 767 14.82 -12.83 12.99
N GLY A 768 14.70 -14.15 12.82
CA GLY A 768 13.95 -14.81 11.74
C GLY A 768 14.67 -14.77 10.39
N GLU A 769 14.18 -15.49 9.40
CA GLU A 769 14.81 -15.49 8.06
C GLU A 769 14.53 -14.18 7.31
N GLY A 770 15.53 -13.63 6.61
CA GLY A 770 15.36 -12.44 5.78
C GLY A 770 16.62 -11.61 5.55
N PHE A 771 16.47 -10.60 4.71
CA PHE A 771 17.51 -9.60 4.45
C PHE A 771 17.79 -8.78 5.71
N ARG A 772 19.05 -8.65 6.13
CA ARG A 772 19.41 -7.97 7.38
C ARG A 772 20.18 -6.68 7.18
N LEU A 773 21.08 -6.63 6.20
CA LEU A 773 22.06 -5.57 6.06
C LEU A 773 22.40 -5.32 4.58
N ASN A 774 22.43 -4.07 4.13
CA ASN A 774 23.07 -3.63 2.88
C ASN A 774 23.83 -2.32 3.04
N GLY A 775 25.06 -2.30 2.54
CA GLY A 775 25.88 -1.10 2.45
C GLY A 775 27.36 -1.43 2.21
N PRO A 776 28.25 -0.43 2.09
CA PRO A 776 27.93 0.99 2.08
C PRO A 776 27.71 1.58 0.68
N GLY A 777 27.92 0.84 -0.40
CA GLY A 777 27.88 1.43 -1.74
C GLY A 777 29.14 2.26 -2.02
N ARG A 778 30.32 1.65 -1.91
CA ARG A 778 31.62 2.35 -2.04
C ARG A 778 32.39 1.93 -3.27
N TRP A 779 33.22 2.86 -3.76
CA TRP A 779 34.04 2.64 -4.94
C TRP A 779 35.22 1.73 -4.61
N PHE A 780 35.41 0.69 -5.41
CA PHE A 780 36.56 -0.21 -5.37
C PHE A 780 37.22 -0.26 -6.75
N ASP A 781 38.55 -0.24 -6.79
CA ASP A 781 39.31 -0.42 -8.02
C ASP A 781 39.32 -1.88 -8.49
N ALA A 782 39.80 -2.12 -9.72
CA ALA A 782 40.00 -3.48 -10.20
C ALA A 782 41.07 -4.19 -9.35
N GLY A 783 40.78 -5.39 -8.88
CA GLY A 783 41.63 -6.09 -7.92
C GLY A 783 40.99 -7.34 -7.35
N SER A 784 41.72 -8.05 -6.49
CA SER A 784 41.19 -9.16 -5.69
C SER A 784 41.08 -8.71 -4.25
N TYR A 785 40.00 -9.10 -3.58
CA TYR A 785 39.65 -8.61 -2.25
C TYR A 785 39.03 -9.74 -1.42
N ARG A 786 39.05 -9.56 -0.09
CA ARG A 786 38.34 -10.38 0.89
C ARG A 786 37.45 -9.50 1.74
N ALA A 787 36.15 -9.78 1.78
CA ALA A 787 35.23 -9.16 2.73
C ALA A 787 35.08 -10.07 3.96
N LEU A 788 35.28 -9.54 5.16
CA LEU A 788 35.08 -10.20 6.43
C LEU A 788 33.80 -9.66 7.06
N PHE A 789 32.79 -10.51 7.19
CA PHE A 789 31.54 -10.18 7.88
C PHE A 789 31.66 -10.64 9.33
N LYS A 790 31.76 -9.70 10.27
CA LYS A 790 31.87 -10.02 11.69
C LYS A 790 30.48 -10.20 12.29
N VAL A 791 30.14 -11.44 12.61
CA VAL A 791 28.79 -11.81 13.08
C VAL A 791 28.84 -12.63 14.36
N LYS A 792 27.78 -12.53 15.14
CA LYS A 792 27.53 -13.33 16.33
C LYS A 792 26.13 -13.91 16.22
N THR A 793 25.90 -15.12 16.74
CA THR A 793 24.57 -15.74 16.72
C THR A 793 24.24 -16.40 18.04
N GLY A 794 22.94 -16.57 18.31
CA GLY A 794 22.43 -17.33 19.44
C GLY A 794 22.50 -18.84 19.19
N HIS A 795 21.61 -19.58 19.83
CA HIS A 795 21.51 -21.04 19.73
C HIS A 795 20.85 -21.44 18.39
N THR A 796 21.66 -21.57 17.35
CA THR A 796 21.23 -22.13 16.05
C THR A 796 21.74 -23.57 15.90
N PRO A 797 20.94 -24.52 15.37
CA PRO A 797 21.39 -25.90 15.12
C PRO A 797 22.65 -25.96 14.23
N MET A 798 23.62 -26.81 14.61
CA MET A 798 24.98 -26.85 14.02
C MET A 798 25.03 -27.21 12.51
N ASP A 799 24.05 -27.95 12.00
CA ASP A 799 24.06 -28.49 10.64
C ASP A 799 23.21 -27.69 9.64
N GLU A 800 22.74 -26.50 10.02
CA GLU A 800 21.91 -25.65 9.16
C GLU A 800 22.66 -24.43 8.62
N PRO A 801 22.37 -23.99 7.38
CA PRO A 801 22.86 -22.72 6.87
C PRO A 801 22.24 -21.58 7.67
N PHE A 802 23.06 -20.72 8.28
CA PHE A 802 22.55 -19.64 9.14
C PHE A 802 22.63 -18.26 8.50
N VAL A 803 23.59 -17.99 7.60
CA VAL A 803 23.64 -16.74 6.83
C VAL A 803 24.05 -16.98 5.38
N LYS A 804 23.56 -16.13 4.48
CA LYS A 804 24.10 -15.94 3.14
C LYS A 804 24.68 -14.53 3.06
N VAL A 805 25.94 -14.44 2.68
CA VAL A 805 26.63 -13.17 2.44
C VAL A 805 26.92 -13.00 0.96
N ASP A 806 26.82 -11.78 0.45
CA ASP A 806 27.17 -11.49 -0.93
C ASP A 806 27.78 -10.10 -1.12
N VAL A 807 28.52 -9.96 -2.22
CA VAL A 807 29.06 -8.71 -2.75
C VAL A 807 28.26 -8.38 -4.00
N PHE A 808 27.60 -7.23 -4.00
CA PHE A 808 26.70 -6.79 -5.06
C PHE A 808 27.23 -5.54 -5.75
N SER A 809 27.22 -5.54 -7.07
CA SER A 809 27.56 -4.36 -7.88
C SER A 809 26.35 -3.46 -8.02
N LEU A 810 26.42 -2.24 -7.47
CA LEU A 810 25.41 -1.21 -7.70
C LEU A 810 25.41 -0.72 -9.16
N SER A 811 26.55 -0.81 -9.85
CA SER A 811 26.63 -0.34 -11.22
C SER A 811 25.97 -1.30 -12.19
N ARG A 812 26.33 -2.59 -12.10
CA ARG A 812 25.88 -3.67 -12.98
C ARG A 812 24.57 -4.31 -12.53
N TYR A 813 24.18 -4.08 -11.27
CA TYR A 813 23.00 -4.66 -10.65
C TYR A 813 23.05 -6.20 -10.61
N GLU A 814 24.21 -6.75 -10.27
CA GLU A 814 24.48 -8.20 -10.23
C GLU A 814 25.30 -8.60 -9.00
N ILE A 815 25.22 -9.87 -8.62
CA ILE A 815 26.05 -10.46 -7.56
C ILE A 815 27.43 -10.79 -8.13
N ILE A 816 28.48 -10.27 -7.50
CA ILE A 816 29.89 -10.52 -7.87
C ILE A 816 30.42 -11.78 -7.22
N ALA A 817 30.08 -11.98 -5.95
CA ALA A 817 30.41 -13.18 -5.19
C ALA A 817 29.33 -13.40 -4.13
N GLU A 818 29.00 -14.65 -3.85
CA GLU A 818 28.13 -15.01 -2.73
C GLU A 818 28.61 -16.29 -2.05
N ARG A 819 28.29 -16.43 -0.77
CA ARG A 819 28.59 -17.63 0.01
C ARG A 819 27.46 -17.91 0.99
N LEU A 820 27.02 -19.16 0.98
CA LEU A 820 26.15 -19.70 2.01
C LEU A 820 27.04 -20.23 3.15
N ILE A 821 26.76 -19.82 4.38
CA ILE A 821 27.61 -20.09 5.53
C ILE A 821 26.86 -21.01 6.49
N MET A 822 27.53 -22.07 6.87
CA MET A 822 27.00 -23.10 7.76
C MET A 822 27.25 -22.73 9.22
N ARG A 823 26.36 -23.15 10.12
CA ARG A 823 26.49 -22.82 11.55
C ARG A 823 27.80 -23.34 12.17
N ASN A 824 28.36 -24.43 11.65
CA ASN A 824 29.66 -24.96 12.08
C ASN A 824 30.87 -24.03 11.82
N GLU A 825 30.74 -23.03 10.93
CA GLU A 825 31.79 -22.03 10.67
C GLU A 825 31.82 -20.92 11.73
N ALA A 826 30.81 -20.85 12.61
CA ALA A 826 30.72 -19.88 13.70
C ALA A 826 30.36 -20.58 15.03
N PRO A 827 31.06 -21.66 15.44
CA PRO A 827 30.56 -22.71 16.34
C PRO A 827 30.13 -22.23 17.74
N GLU A 828 30.74 -21.17 18.25
CA GLU A 828 30.48 -20.66 19.59
C GLU A 828 29.31 -19.68 19.62
N ASP A 829 28.29 -20.00 20.42
CA ASP A 829 27.16 -19.11 20.68
C ASP A 829 27.62 -17.82 21.38
N ASN A 830 27.02 -16.70 21.02
CA ASN A 830 27.28 -15.39 21.59
C ASN A 830 28.74 -14.90 21.49
N VAL A 831 29.52 -15.44 20.56
CA VAL A 831 30.87 -14.99 20.23
C VAL A 831 30.89 -14.46 18.78
N TYR A 832 31.68 -13.41 18.53
CA TYR A 832 31.86 -12.89 17.18
C TYR A 832 32.84 -13.73 16.38
N HIS A 833 32.44 -14.08 15.16
CA HIS A 833 33.22 -14.82 14.17
C HIS A 833 33.33 -13.99 12.89
N ASP A 834 34.51 -14.00 12.28
CA ASP A 834 34.73 -13.39 10.98
C ASP A 834 34.41 -14.39 9.87
N LEU A 835 33.50 -13.98 9.00
CA LEU A 835 33.03 -14.80 7.89
C LEU A 835 33.61 -14.26 6.57
N PRO A 836 34.62 -14.93 5.98
CA PRO A 836 35.32 -14.40 4.81
C PRO A 836 34.58 -14.67 3.49
N LEU A 837 34.61 -13.70 2.58
CA LEU A 837 34.13 -13.83 1.21
C LEU A 837 35.16 -13.20 0.25
N ASP A 838 35.86 -14.06 -0.50
CA ASP A 838 36.82 -13.61 -1.51
C ASP A 838 36.09 -13.24 -2.80
N PHE A 839 36.49 -12.14 -3.43
CA PHE A 839 35.93 -11.67 -4.68
C PHE A 839 36.98 -10.98 -5.55
N ARG A 840 36.70 -10.88 -6.86
CA ARG A 840 37.58 -10.24 -7.84
C ARG A 840 36.81 -9.28 -8.72
N LEU A 841 37.35 -8.08 -8.89
CA LEU A 841 36.85 -7.07 -9.81
C LEU A 841 37.76 -6.98 -11.04
N THR A 842 37.17 -7.15 -12.22
CA THR A 842 37.86 -6.98 -13.51
C THR A 842 37.90 -5.51 -13.95
N LYS A 843 36.98 -4.70 -13.43
CA LYS A 843 36.88 -3.24 -13.63
C LYS A 843 36.52 -2.59 -12.30
N PRO A 844 36.87 -1.32 -12.07
CA PRO A 844 36.39 -0.56 -10.92
C PRO A 844 34.86 -0.55 -10.85
N ASP A 845 34.31 -0.57 -9.65
CA ASP A 845 32.88 -0.68 -9.42
C ASP A 845 32.46 -0.06 -8.07
N VAL A 846 31.17 0.19 -7.89
CA VAL A 846 30.59 0.58 -6.60
C VAL A 846 29.89 -0.63 -6.00
N LEU A 847 30.32 -1.04 -4.81
CA LEU A 847 29.89 -2.30 -4.19
C LEU A 847 29.06 -2.09 -2.92
N GLU A 848 28.06 -2.95 -2.76
CA GLU A 848 27.38 -3.22 -1.50
C GLU A 848 27.75 -4.61 -0.99
N PHE A 849 27.92 -4.72 0.31
CA PHE A 849 28.05 -5.96 1.05
C PHE A 849 26.71 -6.24 1.71
N ARG A 850 26.17 -7.43 1.47
CA ARG A 850 24.81 -7.77 1.88
C ARG A 850 24.81 -9.03 2.70
N LEU A 851 23.94 -9.06 3.71
CA LEU A 851 23.75 -10.21 4.58
C LEU A 851 22.27 -10.58 4.64
N TYR A 852 21.99 -11.86 4.38
CA TYR A 852 20.69 -12.48 4.50
C TYR A 852 20.75 -13.56 5.60
N TYR A 853 19.97 -13.38 6.66
CA TYR A 853 19.89 -14.34 7.75
C TYR A 853 18.91 -15.46 7.40
N LYS A 854 19.31 -16.70 7.70
CA LYS A 854 18.53 -17.93 7.48
C LYS A 854 18.25 -18.71 8.77
N GLY A 855 18.89 -18.32 9.88
CA GLY A 855 18.71 -19.00 11.15
C GLY A 855 17.36 -18.72 11.80
N SER A 856 17.02 -19.56 12.77
CA SER A 856 15.78 -19.51 13.55
C SER A 856 15.87 -18.68 14.83
N ASP A 857 17.07 -18.21 15.20
CA ASP A 857 17.32 -17.50 16.46
C ASP A 857 17.71 -16.03 16.21
N VAL A 858 18.63 -15.47 17.00
CA VAL A 858 19.16 -14.11 16.86
C VAL A 858 20.49 -14.11 16.10
N LEU A 859 20.64 -13.11 15.23
CA LEU A 859 21.89 -12.73 14.58
C LEU A 859 22.27 -11.32 15.00
N TRP A 860 23.53 -11.13 15.36
CA TRP A 860 24.17 -9.83 15.48
C TRP A 860 25.21 -9.66 14.37
N VAL A 861 25.27 -8.48 13.76
CA VAL A 861 26.29 -8.08 12.81
C VAL A 861 26.97 -6.84 13.36
N ASP A 862 28.29 -6.94 13.54
CA ASP A 862 29.12 -5.89 14.13
C ASP A 862 29.65 -4.98 13.02
N LYS A 863 30.53 -5.52 12.17
CA LYS A 863 31.18 -4.75 11.12
C LYS A 863 31.51 -5.57 9.90
N ILE A 864 31.81 -4.87 8.81
CA ILE A 864 32.36 -5.45 7.58
C ILE A 864 33.72 -4.83 7.31
N THR A 865 34.74 -5.67 7.20
CA THR A 865 36.11 -5.27 6.84
C THR A 865 36.45 -5.79 5.44
N VAL A 866 37.10 -4.99 4.60
CA VAL A 866 37.52 -5.39 3.25
C VAL A 866 39.04 -5.31 3.13
N GLU A 867 39.66 -6.38 2.67
CA GLU A 867 41.12 -6.46 2.57
C GLU A 867 41.53 -6.69 1.11
N PRO A 868 42.42 -5.85 0.54
CA PRO A 868 43.03 -6.15 -0.74
C PRO A 868 43.89 -7.42 -0.64
N LEU A 869 43.61 -8.40 -1.49
CA LEU A 869 44.44 -9.60 -1.59
C LEU A 869 45.63 -9.31 -2.50
N LYS A 870 46.84 -9.57 -2.02
CA LYS A 870 48.05 -9.48 -2.86
C LYS A 870 47.89 -10.42 -4.05
N ALA A 871 48.22 -9.93 -5.24
CA ALA A 871 48.29 -10.78 -6.43
C ALA A 871 49.37 -11.85 -6.19
N ASN A 872 48.95 -13.11 -6.05
CA ASN A 872 49.85 -14.25 -6.13
C ASN A 872 50.27 -14.49 -7.58
#